data_AF-A0A545UCI5-F1
#
_entry.id   AF-A0A545UCI5-F1
#
_cell.length_a   1.000
_cell.length_b   1.000
_cell.length_c   1.000
_cell.angle_alpha   90.00
_cell.angle_beta   90.00
_cell.angle_gamma   90.00
#
_symmetry.space_group_name_H-M   'P 1'
#
loop_
_entity.id
_entity.type
_entity.pdbx_description
1 polymer ?
#
loop_
_entity_poly.entity_id
_entity_poly.type
_entity_poly.pdbx_seq_one_letter_code
_entity_poly.pdbx_strand_id
1 'polypeptide(L)'
;MVYIKMPISKMVGNNIITIKIAMFLCLAFMTSFASAAEYIILGNLTFEEKPVATDFTITINNTEVLKTKSHSFAIKLPPSRVYQVTVESPDYYPSVQTFSLHELTQLGNARASRNLRLPDISLVKRKEGRVMFAFGGDVMMGRRYEKPYFNQPVLIHEDSKTEDTKSLIREVKPYMQIADFSAINLETQISKNKPKERAPKSVTFYSPPETLNALKWAGIDYVTLGNNHIYDYLDEGLVSTLDYLEKSGLAYSGAGVNQTEALKPYHAKLGGKQYAMLGFVGWEGGFTPNQVAEINKGGSAFGSDENIIESVSKEALANNPTIVQYHGSLEYKDEPSGMTESRLKKAVDNGADLVIAHHPHVTQGFEVYNGKLIAYSMGNFIFDQYFHSTPHSYILYVWMDGEKFHRAEVVPIYLKGYVPIPATGIQRDKLVKRTKSLSKKRGVLFSYSGGHLVLNQEKIKAKGLTQKVTFDRGERTRGIYQFPAGGKINKVSLSSDKLKYRLGENLLNGGDFETYDLFQSAERSWLLENASLANEQANSGSYSVALSLDKNQSSVVGMQTFRRVFKAANPMTFQAKIFNPEQLVNIKLFLQLRKTRQKFFDAIDNGPKTLIGEVSLNANTNWQNIEFDFYTPRVGYRSYRVLAEVTASGNDKSKNKGQVYLDDLALIQWQAHFNASNTLPKEPSILDMATHIGLEQFSPQQKQATISFE
;
A
#
# COMPACT_ATOMS: atom_id res chain seq x y z
N MET A 1 -33.59 4.83 76.26
CA MET A 1 -34.50 4.12 75.32
C MET A 1 -34.40 4.84 74.00
N VAL A 2 -33.61 4.40 73.00
CA VAL A 2 -33.72 3.18 72.16
C VAL A 2 -34.58 3.44 70.90
N TYR A 3 -33.97 3.14 69.75
CA TYR A 3 -34.43 3.06 68.34
C TYR A 3 -34.47 4.31 67.43
N ILE A 4 -33.35 4.52 66.72
CA ILE A 4 -33.15 4.43 65.24
C ILE A 4 -34.34 4.81 64.33
N LYS A 5 -34.17 5.86 63.50
CA LYS A 5 -33.97 5.84 62.01
C LYS A 5 -34.02 7.28 61.45
N MET A 6 -32.99 7.66 60.70
CA MET A 6 -32.89 8.84 59.81
C MET A 6 -34.05 8.86 58.77
N PRO A 7 -34.50 10.02 58.23
CA PRO A 7 -33.76 10.70 57.14
C PRO A 7 -33.95 12.23 56.92
N ILE A 8 -32.88 12.82 56.37
CA ILE A 8 -32.79 13.75 55.21
C ILE A 8 -33.62 15.06 55.18
N SER A 9 -32.86 16.14 54.91
CA SER A 9 -33.20 17.44 54.31
C SER A 9 -33.61 18.60 55.21
N LYS A 10 -32.83 19.70 55.12
CA LYS A 10 -33.24 21.11 54.90
C LYS A 10 -31.96 21.97 54.90
N MET A 11 -31.63 22.58 53.77
CA MET A 11 -32.11 23.88 53.28
C MET A 11 -31.51 25.09 54.02
N VAL A 12 -30.88 25.92 53.18
CA VAL A 12 -30.94 27.38 53.17
C VAL A 12 -30.03 28.13 54.15
N GLY A 13 -29.17 28.95 53.55
CA GLY A 13 -28.46 30.04 54.19
C GLY A 13 -27.99 31.02 53.11
N ASN A 14 -28.94 31.78 52.55
CA ASN A 14 -28.63 33.05 51.88
C ASN A 14 -27.96 33.98 52.89
N ASN A 15 -26.84 34.62 52.53
CA ASN A 15 -26.79 36.08 52.44
C ASN A 15 -25.41 36.65 52.06
N ILE A 16 -25.45 37.40 50.94
CA ILE A 16 -24.89 38.76 50.73
C ILE A 16 -23.35 38.89 50.63
N ILE A 17 -22.87 39.39 49.48
CA ILE A 17 -22.14 40.67 49.28
C ILE A 17 -21.43 40.66 47.90
N THR A 18 -22.05 41.36 46.94
CA THR A 18 -21.49 42.51 46.18
C THR A 18 -20.26 42.36 45.25
N ILE A 19 -20.53 42.47 43.93
CA ILE A 19 -19.77 43.15 42.85
C ILE A 19 -18.38 42.59 42.43
N LYS A 20 -18.32 41.98 41.22
CA LYS A 20 -17.45 42.41 40.09
C LYS A 20 -17.69 41.54 38.82
N ILE A 21 -18.23 42.21 37.80
CA ILE A 21 -17.75 42.26 36.41
C ILE A 21 -17.55 40.93 35.64
N ALA A 22 -18.35 40.83 34.58
CA ALA A 22 -18.22 39.92 33.46
C ALA A 22 -16.79 39.88 32.86
N MET A 23 -16.23 38.68 32.75
CA MET A 23 -15.25 38.32 31.71
C MET A 23 -15.00 36.81 31.77
N PHE A 24 -15.97 36.00 31.34
CA PHE A 24 -15.59 34.71 30.74
C PHE A 24 -15.23 35.03 29.29
N LEU A 25 -13.94 35.24 29.04
CA LEU A 25 -13.42 35.30 27.68
C LEU A 25 -13.78 33.97 27.00
N CYS A 26 -14.80 34.02 26.15
CA CYS A 26 -14.70 33.37 24.86
C CYS A 26 -13.41 33.92 24.22
N LEU A 27 -12.29 33.20 24.37
CA LEU A 27 -11.28 33.20 23.32
C LEU A 27 -11.91 32.41 22.16
N ALA A 28 -12.88 33.05 21.50
CA ALA A 28 -13.04 32.84 20.08
C ALA A 28 -11.68 33.23 19.51
N PHE A 29 -10.87 32.25 19.15
CA PHE A 29 -9.89 32.44 18.09
C PHE A 29 -10.72 32.87 16.87
N MET A 30 -10.99 34.17 16.76
CA MET A 30 -11.01 34.81 15.45
C MET A 30 -9.58 34.73 14.96
N THR A 31 -9.19 33.53 14.51
CA THR A 31 -8.27 33.47 13.40
C THR A 31 -8.91 34.34 12.34
N SER A 32 -8.26 35.46 12.02
CA SER A 32 -8.45 36.07 10.72
C SER A 32 -8.17 34.95 9.72
N PHE A 33 -9.22 34.27 9.27
CA PHE A 33 -9.15 33.40 8.13
C PHE A 33 -8.84 34.35 6.98
N ALA A 34 -7.55 34.58 6.72
CA ALA A 34 -7.13 34.75 5.35
C ALA A 34 -7.77 33.55 4.64
N SER A 35 -8.81 33.81 3.83
CA SER A 35 -9.49 32.77 3.06
C SER A 35 -8.40 31.93 2.41
N ALA A 36 -8.24 30.70 2.89
CA ALA A 36 -7.25 29.81 2.34
C ALA A 36 -7.59 29.69 0.85
N ALA A 37 -6.64 30.06 0.01
CA ALA A 37 -6.75 30.04 -1.43
C ALA A 37 -7.42 28.74 -1.92
N GLU A 38 -8.65 28.83 -2.43
CA GLU A 38 -9.36 27.67 -2.96
C GLU A 38 -8.69 27.15 -4.25
N TYR A 39 -8.72 25.84 -4.44
CA TYR A 39 -8.37 25.17 -5.69
C TYR A 39 -9.63 24.91 -6.52
N ILE A 40 -9.48 24.85 -7.84
CA ILE A 40 -10.51 24.35 -8.73
C ILE A 40 -10.08 22.96 -9.21
N ILE A 41 -10.83 21.93 -8.81
CA ILE A 41 -10.64 20.55 -9.28
C ILE A 41 -11.36 20.40 -10.61
N LEU A 42 -10.60 20.10 -11.66
CA LEU A 42 -11.10 19.87 -13.02
C LEU A 42 -11.01 18.38 -13.35
N GLY A 43 -12.09 17.78 -13.83
CA GLY A 43 -12.09 16.38 -14.25
C GLY A 43 -12.94 16.14 -15.50
N ASN A 44 -12.63 15.04 -16.19
CA ASN A 44 -13.43 14.53 -17.30
C ASN A 44 -13.80 13.07 -17.07
N LEU A 45 -14.99 12.72 -17.52
CA LEU A 45 -15.54 11.38 -17.56
C LEU A 45 -15.41 10.86 -19.00
N THR A 46 -14.92 9.63 -19.11
CA THR A 46 -14.78 8.90 -20.38
C THR A 46 -15.51 7.57 -20.28
N PHE A 47 -15.78 6.94 -21.42
CA PHE A 47 -16.71 5.81 -21.51
C PHE A 47 -16.16 4.77 -22.48
N GLU A 48 -16.33 3.49 -22.15
CA GLU A 48 -15.94 2.37 -23.02
C GLU A 48 -16.81 2.30 -24.28
N GLU A 49 -18.08 2.66 -24.13
CA GLU A 49 -19.10 2.69 -25.16
C GLU A 49 -19.58 4.12 -25.38
N LYS A 50 -20.38 4.34 -26.44
CA LYS A 50 -21.02 5.64 -26.66
C LYS A 50 -21.84 6.03 -25.42
N PRO A 51 -21.61 7.21 -24.82
CA PRO A 51 -22.29 7.59 -23.59
C PRO A 51 -23.79 7.77 -23.81
N VAL A 52 -24.57 7.44 -22.78
CA VAL A 52 -26.01 7.72 -22.71
C VAL A 52 -26.24 9.04 -21.97
N ALA A 53 -27.33 9.74 -22.31
CA ALA A 53 -27.72 10.92 -21.57
C ALA A 53 -28.17 10.51 -20.15
N THR A 54 -27.39 10.87 -19.14
CA THR A 54 -27.66 10.53 -17.74
C THR A 54 -27.20 11.66 -16.82
N ASP A 55 -27.66 11.61 -15.57
CA ASP A 55 -27.20 12.49 -14.51
C ASP A 55 -26.01 11.86 -13.79
N PHE A 56 -24.97 12.66 -13.59
CA PHE A 56 -23.81 12.33 -12.78
C PHE A 56 -23.86 13.11 -11.46
N THR A 57 -23.55 12.42 -10.37
CA THR A 57 -23.27 13.03 -9.07
C THR A 57 -21.79 12.85 -8.79
N ILE A 58 -21.07 13.97 -8.68
CA ILE A 58 -19.65 14.00 -8.34
C ILE A 58 -19.55 14.51 -6.92
N THR A 59 -19.02 13.67 -6.03
CA THR A 59 -18.78 14.00 -4.63
C THR A 59 -17.28 14.05 -4.37
N ILE A 60 -16.77 15.12 -3.76
CA ILE A 60 -15.36 15.20 -3.34
C ILE A 60 -15.28 15.31 -1.81
N ASN A 61 -14.48 14.43 -1.20
CA ASN A 61 -14.23 14.33 0.25
C ASN A 61 -15.51 14.24 1.10
N ASN A 62 -16.57 13.63 0.56
CA ASN A 62 -17.87 13.47 1.22
C ASN A 62 -18.58 14.78 1.63
N THR A 63 -18.15 15.93 1.13
CA THR A 63 -18.73 17.24 1.51
C THR A 63 -19.38 17.95 0.34
N GLU A 64 -18.80 17.84 -0.86
CA GLU A 64 -19.12 18.75 -1.96
C GLU A 64 -19.66 17.98 -3.15
N VAL A 65 -20.89 18.30 -3.54
CA VAL A 65 -21.68 17.51 -4.48
C VAL A 65 -22.06 18.36 -5.69
N LEU A 66 -21.56 17.99 -6.85
CA LEU A 66 -22.00 18.53 -8.14
C LEU A 66 -22.90 17.52 -8.84
N LYS A 67 -24.11 17.95 -9.19
CA LYS A 67 -24.99 17.22 -10.11
C LYS A 67 -24.89 17.81 -11.50
N THR A 68 -24.61 17.00 -12.51
CA THR A 68 -24.41 17.48 -13.88
C THR A 68 -24.75 16.42 -14.92
N LYS A 69 -25.12 16.87 -16.13
CA LYS A 69 -25.19 16.02 -17.34
C LYS A 69 -23.94 16.13 -18.20
N SER A 70 -23.03 17.05 -17.85
CA SER A 70 -21.76 17.25 -18.55
C SER A 70 -20.78 16.14 -18.18
N HIS A 71 -20.02 15.68 -19.17
CA HIS A 71 -18.93 14.74 -18.95
C HIS A 71 -17.68 15.41 -18.35
N SER A 72 -17.60 16.75 -18.35
CA SER A 72 -16.56 17.50 -17.66
C SER A 72 -17.13 18.25 -16.47
N PHE A 73 -16.35 18.37 -15.40
CA PHE A 73 -16.73 19.09 -14.19
C PHE A 73 -15.60 19.99 -13.67
N ALA A 74 -16.02 21.01 -12.93
CA ALA A 74 -15.16 21.92 -12.19
C ALA A 74 -15.78 22.16 -10.81
N ILE A 75 -15.05 21.83 -9.74
CA ILE A 75 -15.53 22.01 -8.36
C ILE A 75 -14.49 22.83 -7.60
N LYS A 76 -14.94 23.91 -6.97
CA LYS A 76 -14.09 24.81 -6.18
C LYS A 76 -14.06 24.31 -4.74
N LEU A 77 -12.88 24.09 -4.19
CA LEU A 77 -12.70 23.48 -2.88
C LEU A 77 -11.56 24.13 -2.09
N PRO A 78 -11.63 24.12 -0.75
CA PRO A 78 -10.48 24.45 0.07
C PRO A 78 -9.35 23.43 -0.16
N PRO A 79 -8.09 23.82 0.08
CA PRO A 79 -6.96 22.89 0.08
C PRO A 79 -7.21 21.70 1.00
N SER A 80 -7.11 20.50 0.44
CA SER A 80 -7.08 19.25 1.20
C SER A 80 -5.80 18.48 0.89
N ARG A 81 -5.32 17.70 1.86
CA ARG A 81 -4.19 16.77 1.67
C ARG A 81 -4.51 15.69 0.65
N VAL A 82 -5.77 15.27 0.65
CA VAL A 82 -6.32 14.22 -0.21
C VAL A 82 -7.63 14.69 -0.84
N TYR A 83 -7.84 14.31 -2.10
CA TYR A 83 -9.11 14.46 -2.79
C TYR A 83 -9.62 13.07 -3.17
N GLN A 84 -10.57 12.55 -2.40
CA GLN A 84 -11.35 11.37 -2.76
C GLN A 84 -12.54 11.82 -3.59
N VAL A 85 -12.59 11.38 -4.84
CA VAL A 85 -13.60 11.73 -5.84
C VAL A 85 -14.47 10.50 -6.07
N THR A 86 -15.76 10.63 -5.79
CA THR A 86 -16.77 9.61 -6.06
C THR A 86 -17.64 10.10 -7.21
N VAL A 87 -17.79 9.26 -8.24
CA VAL A 87 -18.66 9.52 -9.39
C VAL A 87 -19.76 8.47 -9.40
N GLU A 88 -21.02 8.92 -9.37
CA GLU A 88 -22.21 8.07 -9.36
C GLU A 88 -23.14 8.45 -10.50
N SER A 89 -23.83 7.45 -11.05
CA SER A 89 -24.87 7.63 -12.06
C SER A 89 -25.82 6.42 -12.03
N PRO A 90 -27.11 6.58 -12.36
CA PRO A 90 -28.03 5.45 -12.52
C PRO A 90 -27.59 4.45 -13.60
N ASP A 91 -26.89 4.90 -14.64
CA ASP A 91 -26.55 4.09 -15.82
C ASP A 91 -25.12 3.54 -15.80
N TYR A 92 -24.32 3.92 -14.81
CA TYR A 92 -22.91 3.51 -14.69
C TYR A 92 -22.60 2.96 -13.29
N TYR A 93 -21.61 2.09 -13.21
CA TYR A 93 -21.06 1.67 -11.93
C TYR A 93 -20.37 2.86 -11.23
N PRO A 94 -20.53 3.00 -9.90
CA PRO A 94 -19.80 4.03 -9.17
C PRO A 94 -18.29 3.89 -9.35
N SER A 95 -17.58 5.02 -9.33
CA SER A 95 -16.11 5.04 -9.33
C SER A 95 -15.62 5.88 -8.16
N VAL A 96 -14.70 5.34 -7.37
CA VAL A 96 -14.03 6.06 -6.29
C VAL A 96 -12.56 6.20 -6.65
N GLN A 97 -12.07 7.43 -6.69
CA GLN A 97 -10.68 7.77 -7.02
C GLN A 97 -10.10 8.56 -5.85
N THR A 98 -8.80 8.46 -5.60
CA THR A 98 -8.14 9.26 -4.57
C THR A 98 -6.89 9.89 -5.14
N PHE A 99 -6.59 11.14 -4.82
CA PHE A 99 -5.36 11.81 -5.24
C PHE A 99 -4.79 12.63 -4.10
N SER A 100 -3.46 12.67 -3.97
CA SER A 100 -2.82 13.61 -3.05
C SER A 100 -2.69 14.99 -3.69
N LEU A 101 -2.64 16.05 -2.88
CA LEU A 101 -2.36 17.39 -3.40
C LEU A 101 -1.03 17.43 -4.16
N HIS A 102 0.00 16.78 -3.62
CA HIS A 102 1.32 16.68 -4.25
C HIS A 102 1.21 16.15 -5.69
N GLU A 103 0.54 15.01 -5.86
CA GLU A 103 0.34 14.36 -7.16
C GLU A 103 -0.34 15.30 -8.17
N LEU A 104 -1.45 15.94 -7.77
CA LEU A 104 -2.17 16.84 -8.68
C LEU A 104 -1.39 18.11 -9.04
N THR A 105 -0.55 18.61 -8.12
CA THR A 105 0.30 19.77 -8.42
C THR A 105 1.41 19.46 -9.42
N GLN A 106 1.95 18.24 -9.39
CA GLN A 106 2.96 17.78 -10.35
C GLN A 106 2.34 17.51 -11.73
N LEU A 107 1.14 16.93 -11.79
CA LEU A 107 0.47 16.60 -13.06
C LEU A 107 0.01 17.84 -13.86
N GLY A 108 -0.28 18.96 -13.19
CA GLY A 108 -1.01 20.08 -13.79
C GLY A 108 -0.21 21.33 -14.17
N ASN A 109 1.12 21.38 -13.99
CA ASN A 109 1.87 22.67 -13.94
C ASN A 109 1.17 23.69 -13.02
N ALA A 110 0.54 23.20 -11.94
CA ALA A 110 -0.61 23.86 -11.31
C ALA A 110 -0.26 24.84 -10.19
N ARG A 111 1.01 24.91 -9.74
CA ARG A 111 1.40 25.83 -8.65
C ARG A 111 1.07 27.29 -8.97
N ALA A 112 1.05 27.69 -10.24
CA ALA A 112 0.70 29.05 -10.65
C ALA A 112 -0.80 29.29 -10.89
N SER A 113 -1.57 28.28 -11.35
CA SER A 113 -2.95 28.46 -11.82
C SER A 113 -4.04 28.13 -10.79
N ARG A 114 -3.70 27.45 -9.67
CA ARG A 114 -4.65 26.88 -8.69
C ARG A 114 -5.72 25.95 -9.30
N ASN A 115 -5.53 25.52 -10.54
CA ASN A 115 -6.37 24.55 -11.21
C ASN A 115 -5.70 23.18 -11.12
N LEU A 116 -6.30 22.26 -10.35
CA LEU A 116 -5.83 20.90 -10.21
C LEU A 116 -6.62 20.02 -11.18
N ARG A 117 -5.94 19.47 -12.19
CA ARG A 117 -6.57 18.61 -13.20
C ARG A 117 -6.41 17.15 -12.83
N LEU A 118 -7.52 16.45 -12.68
CA LEU A 118 -7.57 15.00 -12.53
C LEU A 118 -7.28 14.32 -13.88
N PRO A 119 -6.61 13.16 -13.89
CA PRO A 119 -6.65 12.27 -15.04
C PRO A 119 -8.09 11.86 -15.37
N ASP A 120 -8.36 11.60 -16.65
CA ASP A 120 -9.69 11.20 -17.11
C ASP A 120 -10.15 9.91 -16.41
N ILE A 121 -11.39 9.90 -15.92
CA ILE A 121 -12.00 8.77 -15.21
C ILE A 121 -12.88 8.02 -16.20
N SER A 122 -12.57 6.74 -16.43
CA SER A 122 -13.34 5.86 -17.33
C SER A 122 -14.42 5.12 -16.55
N LEU A 123 -15.67 5.29 -16.95
CA LEU A 123 -16.84 4.67 -16.31
C LEU A 123 -17.31 3.42 -17.07
N VAL A 124 -17.76 2.42 -16.31
CA VAL A 124 -18.32 1.17 -16.83
C VAL A 124 -19.84 1.26 -16.82
N LYS A 125 -20.46 1.03 -17.98
CA LYS A 125 -21.92 1.08 -18.11
C LYS A 125 -22.57 -0.10 -17.39
N ARG A 126 -23.67 0.16 -16.69
CA ARG A 126 -24.55 -0.89 -16.16
C ARG A 126 -25.24 -1.61 -17.30
N LYS A 127 -25.40 -2.91 -17.14
CA LYS A 127 -26.05 -3.80 -18.10
C LYS A 127 -26.75 -4.89 -17.32
N GLU A 128 -27.92 -5.31 -17.77
CA GLU A 128 -28.62 -6.44 -17.17
C GLU A 128 -27.71 -7.67 -17.12
N GLY A 129 -27.65 -8.30 -15.95
CA GLY A 129 -26.82 -9.49 -15.69
C GLY A 129 -25.32 -9.22 -15.49
N ARG A 130 -24.85 -7.97 -15.65
CA ARG A 130 -23.46 -7.61 -15.32
C ARG A 130 -23.30 -7.55 -13.80
N VAL A 131 -22.19 -8.09 -13.33
CA VAL A 131 -21.81 -8.10 -11.91
C VAL A 131 -20.41 -7.50 -11.77
N MET A 132 -20.25 -6.56 -10.85
CA MET A 132 -18.96 -6.03 -10.43
C MET A 132 -18.48 -6.75 -9.17
N PHE A 133 -17.36 -7.46 -9.28
CA PHE A 133 -16.67 -8.05 -8.15
C PHE A 133 -15.54 -7.14 -7.65
N ALA A 134 -15.26 -7.13 -6.35
CA ALA A 134 -14.06 -6.54 -5.77
C ALA A 134 -13.26 -7.57 -4.97
N PHE A 135 -11.97 -7.72 -5.27
CA PHE A 135 -11.08 -8.65 -4.58
C PHE A 135 -9.97 -7.90 -3.83
N GLY A 136 -9.86 -8.15 -2.52
CA GLY A 136 -8.67 -7.83 -1.73
C GLY A 136 -7.82 -9.07 -1.50
N GLY A 137 -6.56 -8.86 -1.11
CA GLY A 137 -5.62 -9.93 -0.79
C GLY A 137 -5.73 -10.48 0.64
N ASP A 138 -4.59 -10.81 1.24
CA ASP A 138 -4.48 -11.52 2.51
C ASP A 138 -4.89 -10.67 3.73
N VAL A 139 -5.72 -11.22 4.63
CA VAL A 139 -6.24 -10.55 5.84
C VAL A 139 -5.90 -11.31 7.11
N MET A 140 -5.24 -10.61 8.05
CA MET A 140 -4.99 -11.04 9.43
C MET A 140 -4.92 -9.79 10.34
N MET A 141 -5.76 -9.73 11.38
CA MET A 141 -5.91 -8.60 12.32
C MET A 141 -5.51 -8.99 13.76
N GLY A 142 -4.51 -9.86 13.92
CA GLY A 142 -4.00 -10.33 15.21
C GLY A 142 -2.51 -10.01 15.42
N ARG A 143 -1.90 -10.52 16.50
CA ARG A 143 -0.47 -10.34 16.78
C ARG A 143 -0.07 -8.87 16.98
N ARG A 144 0.63 -8.25 16.02
CA ARG A 144 1.25 -6.93 16.21
C ARG A 144 0.25 -5.77 16.19
N TYR A 145 -1.01 -6.01 15.86
CA TYR A 145 -2.07 -5.03 16.07
C TYR A 145 -2.36 -4.85 17.57
N GLU A 146 -2.36 -5.93 18.35
CA GLU A 146 -2.56 -5.90 19.81
C GLU A 146 -1.24 -5.72 20.58
N LYS A 147 -0.15 -6.29 20.06
CA LYS A 147 1.17 -6.32 20.70
C LYS A 147 2.28 -5.90 19.72
N PRO A 148 2.39 -4.60 19.43
CA PRO A 148 3.32 -4.10 18.42
C PRO A 148 4.79 -4.27 18.84
N TYR A 149 5.68 -4.15 17.85
CA TYR A 149 7.12 -4.01 18.08
C TYR A 149 7.51 -2.53 18.12
N PHE A 150 8.72 -2.23 18.61
CA PHE A 150 9.38 -0.92 18.47
C PHE A 150 8.71 0.28 19.17
N ASN A 151 8.08 0.08 20.33
CA ASN A 151 7.33 1.13 21.04
C ASN A 151 6.32 1.87 20.12
N GLN A 152 5.78 1.15 19.13
CA GLN A 152 4.74 1.66 18.23
C GLN A 152 3.38 1.59 18.93
N PRO A 153 2.41 2.43 18.54
CA PRO A 153 1.09 2.40 19.15
C PRO A 153 0.40 1.05 18.94
N VAL A 154 -0.36 0.62 19.94
CA VAL A 154 -1.32 -0.48 19.80
C VAL A 154 -2.42 -0.02 18.84
N LEU A 155 -2.87 -0.93 17.98
CA LEU A 155 -3.92 -0.65 16.98
C LEU A 155 -5.25 -1.30 17.32
N ILE A 156 -5.23 -2.38 18.11
CA ILE A 156 -6.43 -3.05 18.63
C ILE A 156 -6.26 -3.16 20.14
N HIS A 157 -7.01 -2.34 20.86
CA HIS A 157 -7.05 -2.31 22.32
C HIS A 157 -8.18 -3.20 22.83
N GLU A 158 -7.98 -3.82 24.00
CA GLU A 158 -8.97 -4.72 24.58
C GLU A 158 -10.34 -4.07 24.79
N ASP A 159 -10.34 -2.82 25.27
CA ASP A 159 -11.57 -2.10 25.64
C ASP A 159 -12.28 -1.43 24.44
N SER A 160 -11.70 -1.47 23.24
CA SER A 160 -12.26 -0.81 22.03
C SER A 160 -12.11 -1.62 20.74
N LYS A 161 -11.92 -2.95 20.83
CA LYS A 161 -11.71 -3.88 19.70
C LYS A 161 -12.62 -3.62 18.49
N THR A 162 -13.91 -3.37 18.73
CA THR A 162 -14.88 -3.15 17.64
C THR A 162 -14.60 -1.88 16.84
N GLU A 163 -14.29 -0.76 17.50
CA GLU A 163 -14.02 0.50 16.79
C GLU A 163 -12.62 0.50 16.17
N ASP A 164 -11.66 -0.10 16.87
CA ASP A 164 -10.29 -0.24 16.41
C ASP A 164 -10.21 -1.09 15.13
N THR A 165 -10.83 -2.27 15.10
CA THR A 165 -10.86 -3.13 13.90
C THR A 165 -11.56 -2.46 12.72
N LYS A 166 -12.62 -1.68 12.94
CA LYS A 166 -13.24 -0.87 11.89
C LYS A 166 -12.32 0.24 11.39
N SER A 167 -11.62 0.91 12.30
CA SER A 167 -10.65 1.96 11.94
C SER A 167 -9.55 1.44 11.02
N LEU A 168 -9.13 0.17 11.19
CA LEU A 168 -8.13 -0.47 10.33
C LEU A 168 -8.56 -0.67 8.87
N ILE A 169 -9.85 -0.68 8.56
CA ILE A 169 -10.35 -0.94 7.19
C ILE A 169 -11.16 0.24 6.64
N ARG A 170 -11.33 1.30 7.42
CA ARG A 170 -12.17 2.46 7.09
C ARG A 170 -11.81 3.10 5.74
N GLU A 171 -10.53 3.23 5.45
CA GLU A 171 -10.05 3.98 4.26
C GLU A 171 -10.33 3.23 2.94
N VAL A 172 -10.45 1.90 2.99
CA VAL A 172 -10.80 1.07 1.83
C VAL A 172 -12.27 0.71 1.75
N LYS A 173 -13.07 1.01 2.78
CA LYS A 173 -14.52 0.77 2.77
C LYS A 173 -15.22 1.39 1.54
N PRO A 174 -15.00 2.67 1.16
CA PRO A 174 -15.64 3.25 -0.02
C PRO A 174 -15.31 2.49 -1.32
N TYR A 175 -14.18 1.79 -1.36
CA TYR A 175 -13.74 1.02 -2.51
C TYR A 175 -14.37 -0.37 -2.56
N MET A 176 -14.57 -1.01 -1.41
CA MET A 176 -15.18 -2.35 -1.37
C MET A 176 -16.71 -2.28 -1.54
N GLN A 177 -17.37 -1.26 -0.98
CA GLN A 177 -18.82 -1.14 -0.96
C GLN A 177 -19.49 -0.83 -2.30
N ILE A 178 -18.73 -0.38 -3.30
CA ILE A 178 -19.29 -0.07 -4.63
C ILE A 178 -19.50 -1.33 -5.49
N ALA A 179 -18.91 -2.46 -5.10
CA ALA A 179 -19.06 -3.72 -5.81
C ALA A 179 -20.41 -4.38 -5.50
N ASP A 180 -20.91 -5.17 -6.45
CA ASP A 180 -22.10 -6.00 -6.23
C ASP A 180 -21.78 -7.21 -5.34
N PHE A 181 -20.50 -7.64 -5.32
CA PHE A 181 -20.00 -8.70 -4.44
C PHE A 181 -18.50 -8.55 -4.20
N SER A 182 -18.06 -8.55 -2.94
CA SER A 182 -16.64 -8.39 -2.62
C SER A 182 -16.06 -9.51 -1.76
N ALA A 183 -14.79 -9.83 -2.01
CA ALA A 183 -14.13 -11.03 -1.52
C ALA A 183 -12.69 -10.77 -1.07
N ILE A 184 -12.25 -11.46 -0.02
CA ILE A 184 -10.86 -11.45 0.48
C ILE A 184 -10.37 -12.86 0.88
N ASN A 185 -9.07 -13.02 1.10
CA ASN A 185 -8.51 -14.22 1.74
C ASN A 185 -8.37 -14.01 3.26
N LEU A 186 -9.15 -14.76 4.05
CA LEU A 186 -9.07 -14.69 5.51
C LEU A 186 -7.98 -15.66 6.00
N GLU A 187 -6.74 -15.16 6.04
CA GLU A 187 -5.53 -15.93 6.36
C GLU A 187 -5.28 -15.97 7.88
N THR A 188 -6.33 -16.26 8.63
CA THR A 188 -6.29 -16.32 10.08
C THR A 188 -7.46 -17.15 10.58
N GLN A 189 -7.26 -17.86 11.70
CA GLN A 189 -8.39 -18.39 12.46
C GLN A 189 -9.05 -17.26 13.27
N ILE A 190 -10.33 -17.41 13.58
CA ILE A 190 -11.10 -16.46 14.37
C ILE A 190 -11.43 -17.07 15.73
N SER A 191 -11.01 -16.39 16.80
CA SER A 191 -11.30 -16.82 18.17
C SER A 191 -11.25 -15.65 19.13
N LYS A 192 -12.16 -15.65 20.12
CA LYS A 192 -12.18 -14.65 21.20
C LYS A 192 -10.92 -14.72 22.08
N ASN A 193 -10.48 -15.94 22.37
CA ASN A 193 -9.30 -16.20 23.18
C ASN A 193 -8.30 -17.03 22.36
N LYS A 194 -7.01 -16.93 22.68
CA LYS A 194 -6.00 -17.80 22.08
C LYS A 194 -6.36 -19.28 22.34
N PRO A 195 -6.52 -20.12 21.31
CA PRO A 195 -6.77 -21.55 21.49
C PRO A 195 -5.61 -22.27 22.19
N LYS A 196 -5.87 -23.44 22.76
CA LYS A 196 -4.95 -24.14 23.66
C LYS A 196 -3.82 -24.81 22.91
N GLU A 197 -4.16 -25.56 21.86
CA GLU A 197 -3.21 -26.32 21.06
C GLU A 197 -2.87 -25.61 19.77
N ARG A 198 -1.67 -25.85 19.26
CA ARG A 198 -1.21 -25.26 18.00
C ARG A 198 -0.47 -26.28 17.16
N ALA A 199 -0.63 -26.20 15.86
CA ALA A 199 0.19 -26.91 14.90
C ALA A 199 1.67 -26.57 15.11
N PRO A 200 2.60 -27.49 14.82
CA PRO A 200 4.05 -27.28 14.97
C PRO A 200 4.62 -26.38 13.86
N LYS A 201 4.03 -25.19 13.68
CA LYS A 201 4.43 -24.14 12.75
C LYS A 201 5.29 -23.09 13.46
N SER A 202 6.17 -22.46 12.69
CA SER A 202 6.99 -21.33 13.16
C SER A 202 6.14 -20.10 13.48
N VAL A 203 5.00 -19.95 12.79
CA VAL A 203 4.07 -18.84 12.94
C VAL A 203 2.64 -19.38 12.90
N THR A 204 1.82 -18.93 13.85
CA THR A 204 0.39 -19.25 13.93
C THR A 204 -0.43 -17.97 14.11
N PHE A 205 -1.62 -17.91 13.51
CA PHE A 205 -2.50 -16.75 13.48
C PHE A 205 -3.86 -17.05 14.09
N TYR A 206 -4.30 -16.15 14.95
CA TYR A 206 -5.71 -15.97 15.25
C TYR A 206 -5.99 -14.46 15.33
N SER A 207 -7.21 -14.07 14.97
CA SER A 207 -7.71 -12.70 15.05
C SER A 207 -9.00 -12.66 15.87
N PRO A 208 -9.32 -11.53 16.51
CA PRO A 208 -10.53 -11.40 17.31
C PRO A 208 -11.81 -11.48 16.44
N PRO A 209 -12.96 -11.94 16.97
CA PRO A 209 -14.21 -12.02 16.21
C PRO A 209 -14.68 -10.69 15.60
N GLU A 210 -14.31 -9.57 16.22
CA GLU A 210 -14.55 -8.22 15.73
C GLU A 210 -13.96 -7.97 14.33
N THR A 211 -12.93 -8.73 13.93
CA THR A 211 -12.42 -8.74 12.55
C THR A 211 -13.53 -9.02 11.54
N LEU A 212 -14.40 -10.00 11.79
CA LEU A 212 -15.49 -10.34 10.86
C LEU A 212 -16.53 -9.21 10.78
N ASN A 213 -16.83 -8.57 11.92
CA ASN A 213 -17.74 -7.42 11.97
C ASN A 213 -17.17 -6.23 11.19
N ALA A 214 -15.86 -5.96 11.31
CA ALA A 214 -15.19 -4.90 10.59
C ALA A 214 -15.17 -5.17 9.08
N LEU A 215 -14.88 -6.41 8.66
CA LEU A 215 -14.93 -6.82 7.24
C LEU A 215 -16.32 -6.62 6.66
N LYS A 216 -17.37 -7.12 7.32
CA LYS A 216 -18.75 -6.93 6.86
C LYS A 216 -19.15 -5.44 6.83
N TRP A 217 -18.76 -4.66 7.84
CA TRP A 217 -19.01 -3.21 7.86
C TRP A 217 -18.31 -2.47 6.72
N ALA A 218 -17.16 -2.97 6.28
CA ALA A 218 -16.42 -2.43 5.14
C ALA A 218 -17.01 -2.82 3.78
N GLY A 219 -18.04 -3.66 3.73
CA GLY A 219 -18.67 -4.14 2.50
C GLY A 219 -18.13 -5.46 1.98
N ILE A 220 -17.38 -6.22 2.78
CA ILE A 220 -16.97 -7.58 2.43
C ILE A 220 -18.17 -8.52 2.52
N ASP A 221 -18.40 -9.29 1.46
CA ASP A 221 -19.50 -10.25 1.37
C ASP A 221 -19.02 -11.70 1.58
N TYR A 222 -17.80 -11.99 1.11
CA TYR A 222 -17.24 -13.33 1.08
C TYR A 222 -15.79 -13.41 1.57
N VAL A 223 -15.43 -14.50 2.23
CA VAL A 223 -14.05 -14.84 2.57
C VAL A 223 -13.67 -16.24 2.10
N THR A 224 -12.50 -16.39 1.49
CA THR A 224 -11.93 -17.74 1.28
C THR A 224 -11.13 -18.17 2.51
N LEU A 225 -11.31 -19.43 2.91
CA LEU A 225 -10.57 -20.13 3.96
C LEU A 225 -9.57 -21.14 3.39
N GLY A 226 -9.46 -21.18 2.06
CA GLY A 226 -8.57 -22.03 1.28
C GLY A 226 -7.09 -21.69 1.45
N ASN A 227 -6.58 -21.56 2.67
CA ASN A 227 -5.21 -21.14 2.95
C ASN A 227 -4.53 -22.00 4.02
N ASN A 228 -3.22 -21.81 4.15
CA ASN A 228 -2.35 -22.60 5.03
C ASN A 228 -2.52 -22.26 6.52
N HIS A 229 -3.25 -21.20 6.89
CA HIS A 229 -3.39 -20.73 8.27
C HIS A 229 -4.73 -21.11 8.91
N ILE A 230 -5.65 -21.73 8.17
CA ILE A 230 -6.97 -22.11 8.69
C ILE A 230 -6.94 -23.24 9.73
N TYR A 231 -5.79 -23.91 9.91
CA TYR A 231 -5.61 -25.03 10.84
C TYR A 231 -4.44 -24.80 11.83
N ASP A 232 -4.07 -23.55 12.07
CA ASP A 232 -2.95 -23.18 12.94
C ASP A 232 -3.12 -23.61 14.39
N TYR A 233 -4.36 -23.58 14.88
CA TYR A 233 -4.79 -24.00 16.20
C TYR A 233 -5.69 -25.25 16.15
N LEU A 234 -5.43 -26.11 15.16
CA LEU A 234 -6.07 -27.42 14.98
C LEU A 234 -7.61 -27.31 14.97
N ASP A 235 -8.30 -28.35 15.44
CA ASP A 235 -9.77 -28.41 15.44
C ASP A 235 -10.41 -27.31 16.28
N GLU A 236 -9.85 -26.96 17.45
CA GLU A 236 -10.39 -25.88 18.30
C GLU A 236 -10.45 -24.55 17.53
N GLY A 237 -9.36 -24.18 16.85
CA GLY A 237 -9.30 -22.97 16.06
C GLY A 237 -10.19 -23.02 14.82
N LEU A 238 -10.26 -24.17 14.14
CA LEU A 238 -11.09 -24.35 12.94
C LEU A 238 -12.57 -24.23 13.28
N VAL A 239 -13.05 -25.00 14.27
CA VAL A 239 -14.45 -25.00 14.69
C VAL A 239 -14.86 -23.61 15.19
N SER A 240 -14.01 -22.96 16.00
CA SER A 240 -14.23 -21.56 16.41
C SER A 240 -14.40 -20.64 15.21
N THR A 241 -13.56 -20.79 14.18
CA THR A 241 -13.62 -19.95 12.98
C THR A 241 -14.93 -20.14 12.22
N LEU A 242 -15.34 -21.38 11.97
CA LEU A 242 -16.59 -21.71 11.29
C LEU A 242 -17.81 -21.19 12.08
N ASP A 243 -17.84 -21.40 13.40
CA ASP A 243 -18.91 -20.93 14.28
C ASP A 243 -19.07 -19.40 14.26
N TYR A 244 -17.96 -18.66 14.23
CA TYR A 244 -18.00 -17.19 14.15
C TYR A 244 -18.40 -16.69 12.77
N LEU A 245 -18.00 -17.38 11.69
CA LEU A 245 -18.40 -17.03 10.32
C LEU A 245 -19.90 -17.21 10.11
N GLU A 246 -20.46 -18.34 10.54
CA GLU A 246 -21.90 -18.61 10.50
C GLU A 246 -22.71 -17.51 11.22
N LYS A 247 -22.21 -17.05 12.38
CA LYS A 247 -22.86 -15.97 13.15
C LYS A 247 -22.67 -14.57 12.55
N SER A 248 -21.57 -14.35 11.82
CA SER A 248 -21.27 -13.05 11.20
C SER A 248 -22.16 -12.74 9.99
N GLY A 249 -22.64 -13.79 9.31
CA GLY A 249 -23.33 -13.70 8.03
C GLY A 249 -22.43 -13.18 6.90
N LEU A 250 -21.12 -13.47 6.97
CA LEU A 250 -20.21 -13.45 5.83
C LEU A 250 -20.27 -14.81 5.13
N ALA A 251 -20.31 -14.80 3.81
CA ALA A 251 -20.18 -16.02 3.02
C ALA A 251 -18.75 -16.56 3.09
N TYR A 252 -18.58 -17.88 2.99
CA TYR A 252 -17.25 -18.49 2.95
C TYR A 252 -17.22 -19.84 2.24
N SER A 253 -16.03 -20.24 1.79
CA SER A 253 -15.72 -21.60 1.35
C SER A 253 -14.23 -21.93 1.52
N GLY A 254 -13.83 -23.18 1.25
CA GLY A 254 -12.42 -23.59 1.22
C GLY A 254 -11.87 -24.16 2.53
N ALA A 255 -12.73 -24.42 3.52
CA ALA A 255 -12.39 -25.17 4.73
C ALA A 255 -13.63 -25.84 5.33
N GLY A 256 -13.43 -26.91 6.09
CA GLY A 256 -14.50 -27.69 6.70
C GLY A 256 -13.97 -28.72 7.70
N VAL A 257 -14.86 -29.37 8.44
CA VAL A 257 -14.46 -30.37 9.47
C VAL A 257 -14.00 -31.70 8.87
N ASN A 258 -14.12 -31.84 7.54
CA ASN A 258 -13.61 -32.92 6.72
C ASN A 258 -13.44 -32.43 5.27
N GLN A 259 -12.84 -33.28 4.42
CA GLN A 259 -12.58 -32.96 3.01
C GLN A 259 -13.83 -32.60 2.21
N THR A 260 -14.95 -33.31 2.43
CA THR A 260 -16.21 -33.09 1.71
C THR A 260 -16.76 -31.69 1.97
N GLU A 261 -16.77 -31.25 3.23
CA GLU A 261 -17.18 -29.90 3.59
C GLU A 261 -16.21 -28.85 3.09
N ALA A 262 -14.90 -29.12 3.18
CA ALA A 262 -13.88 -28.17 2.74
C ALA A 262 -13.97 -27.86 1.24
N LEU A 263 -14.27 -28.87 0.41
CA LEU A 263 -14.44 -28.73 -1.04
C LEU A 263 -15.79 -28.15 -1.47
N LYS A 264 -16.73 -27.94 -0.55
CA LYS A 264 -18.06 -27.42 -0.88
C LYS A 264 -17.97 -25.96 -1.35
N PRO A 265 -18.50 -25.61 -2.53
CA PRO A 265 -18.57 -24.22 -2.97
C PRO A 265 -19.58 -23.42 -2.16
N TYR A 266 -19.36 -22.10 -2.11
CA TYR A 266 -20.43 -21.16 -1.78
C TYR A 266 -21.11 -20.69 -3.06
N HIS A 267 -22.45 -20.69 -3.09
CA HIS A 267 -23.22 -20.23 -4.24
C HIS A 267 -23.86 -18.86 -3.97
N ALA A 268 -23.53 -17.86 -4.80
CA ALA A 268 -24.08 -16.51 -4.73
C ALA A 268 -25.01 -16.25 -5.92
N LYS A 269 -26.25 -15.78 -5.67
CA LYS A 269 -27.16 -15.39 -6.75
C LYS A 269 -26.94 -13.91 -7.12
N LEU A 270 -26.23 -13.67 -8.22
CA LEU A 270 -25.81 -12.33 -8.67
C LEU A 270 -26.11 -12.18 -10.17
N GLY A 271 -26.61 -11.02 -10.60
CA GLY A 271 -26.88 -10.76 -12.02
C GLY A 271 -27.81 -11.80 -12.68
N GLY A 272 -28.72 -12.41 -11.92
CA GLY A 272 -29.61 -13.47 -12.43
C GLY A 272 -28.96 -14.85 -12.62
N LYS A 273 -27.69 -15.02 -12.23
CA LYS A 273 -26.93 -16.29 -12.30
C LYS A 273 -26.53 -16.76 -10.90
N GLN A 274 -26.23 -18.05 -10.78
CA GLN A 274 -25.70 -18.64 -9.55
C GLN A 274 -24.19 -18.81 -9.70
N TYR A 275 -23.42 -17.88 -9.13
CA TYR A 275 -21.96 -17.93 -9.13
C TYR A 275 -21.48 -18.94 -8.09
N ALA A 276 -20.50 -19.77 -8.44
CA ALA A 276 -19.83 -20.69 -7.52
C ALA A 276 -18.49 -20.10 -7.07
N MET A 277 -18.28 -19.99 -5.76
CA MET A 277 -17.03 -19.55 -5.15
C MET A 277 -16.32 -20.75 -4.56
N LEU A 278 -15.11 -21.05 -5.05
CA LEU A 278 -14.26 -22.14 -4.58
C LEU A 278 -12.97 -21.59 -3.96
N GLY A 279 -12.50 -22.22 -2.87
CA GLY A 279 -11.26 -21.84 -2.18
C GLY A 279 -10.32 -23.03 -2.02
N PHE A 280 -9.03 -22.89 -2.31
CA PHE A 280 -8.06 -23.97 -2.20
C PHE A 280 -6.70 -23.54 -1.67
N VAL A 281 -6.12 -24.35 -0.77
CA VAL A 281 -4.69 -24.25 -0.41
C VAL A 281 -3.84 -25.08 -1.36
N GLY A 282 -2.73 -24.52 -1.81
CA GLY A 282 -1.92 -25.11 -2.88
C GLY A 282 -0.96 -26.22 -2.46
N TRP A 283 -0.81 -26.51 -1.17
CA TRP A 283 0.13 -27.53 -0.71
C TRP A 283 -0.29 -28.12 0.64
N GLU A 284 0.22 -29.31 0.91
CA GLU A 284 0.18 -29.93 2.24
C GLU A 284 1.35 -29.42 3.10
N GLY A 285 1.06 -29.05 4.34
CA GLY A 285 2.10 -28.61 5.27
C GLY A 285 3.09 -29.72 5.58
N GLY A 286 4.38 -29.39 5.70
CA GLY A 286 5.45 -30.35 6.06
C GLY A 286 5.46 -30.78 7.53
N PHE A 287 4.30 -30.89 8.16
CA PHE A 287 4.11 -31.19 9.58
C PHE A 287 2.82 -32.00 9.81
N THR A 288 2.67 -32.69 10.93
CA THR A 288 1.49 -33.55 11.22
C THR A 288 0.85 -33.18 12.56
N PRO A 289 -0.48 -33.03 12.66
CA PRO A 289 -1.42 -32.94 11.54
C PRO A 289 -1.16 -31.68 10.69
N ASN A 290 -1.29 -31.79 9.36
CA ASN A 290 -1.02 -30.68 8.44
C ASN A 290 -2.25 -29.75 8.29
N GLN A 291 -2.21 -28.81 7.35
CA GLN A 291 -3.28 -27.83 7.14
C GLN A 291 -4.47 -28.29 6.29
N VAL A 292 -4.36 -29.38 5.51
CA VAL A 292 -5.40 -29.80 4.57
C VAL A 292 -6.46 -30.67 5.23
N ALA A 293 -7.72 -30.54 4.81
CA ALA A 293 -8.78 -31.42 5.25
C ALA A 293 -8.63 -32.83 4.65
N GLU A 294 -8.96 -33.84 5.45
CA GLU A 294 -8.99 -35.25 5.04
C GLU A 294 -10.36 -35.85 5.39
N ILE A 295 -10.58 -37.13 5.12
CA ILE A 295 -11.89 -37.81 5.33
C ILE A 295 -12.40 -37.63 6.77
N ASN A 296 -11.53 -37.76 7.78
CA ASN A 296 -11.88 -37.71 9.20
C ASN A 296 -11.16 -36.59 9.97
N LYS A 297 -10.69 -35.55 9.27
CA LYS A 297 -9.87 -34.50 9.85
C LYS A 297 -10.15 -33.16 9.17
N GLY A 298 -10.40 -32.12 9.96
CA GLY A 298 -10.71 -30.80 9.44
C GLY A 298 -9.51 -30.08 8.84
N GLY A 299 -9.78 -29.02 8.07
CA GLY A 299 -8.73 -28.17 7.52
C GLY A 299 -9.17 -27.44 6.26
N SER A 300 -8.18 -27.00 5.49
CA SER A 300 -8.38 -26.30 4.22
C SER A 300 -8.61 -27.28 3.07
N ALA A 301 -9.38 -26.85 2.07
CA ALA A 301 -9.59 -27.63 0.85
C ALA A 301 -8.28 -27.73 0.07
N PHE A 302 -7.80 -28.96 -0.19
CA PHE A 302 -6.55 -29.14 -0.90
C PHE A 302 -6.72 -28.92 -2.41
N GLY A 303 -6.01 -27.96 -2.98
CA GLY A 303 -5.95 -27.70 -4.41
C GLY A 303 -5.01 -28.65 -5.15
N SER A 304 -5.25 -29.96 -5.06
CA SER A 304 -4.66 -30.95 -5.97
C SER A 304 -5.27 -30.79 -7.37
N ASP A 305 -4.64 -31.40 -8.38
CA ASP A 305 -5.18 -31.33 -9.74
C ASP A 305 -6.56 -32.00 -9.81
N GLU A 306 -6.73 -33.13 -9.14
CA GLU A 306 -7.99 -33.88 -9.07
C GLU A 306 -9.10 -33.06 -8.43
N ASN A 307 -8.86 -32.50 -7.23
CA ASN A 307 -9.86 -31.71 -6.51
C ASN A 307 -10.25 -30.45 -7.28
N ILE A 308 -9.29 -29.78 -7.93
CA ILE A 308 -9.57 -28.60 -8.77
C ILE A 308 -10.44 -29.01 -9.96
N ILE A 309 -10.02 -30.04 -10.71
CA ILE A 309 -10.74 -30.49 -11.91
C ILE A 309 -12.16 -30.92 -11.56
N GLU A 310 -12.33 -31.75 -10.53
CA GLU A 310 -13.65 -32.27 -10.12
C GLU A 310 -14.57 -31.14 -9.65
N SER A 311 -14.09 -30.28 -8.76
CA SER A 311 -14.91 -29.20 -8.19
C SER A 311 -15.33 -28.19 -9.26
N VAL A 312 -14.40 -27.78 -10.12
CA VAL A 312 -14.68 -26.79 -11.16
C VAL A 312 -15.57 -27.37 -12.26
N SER A 313 -15.28 -28.60 -12.74
CA SER A 313 -16.08 -29.23 -13.80
C SER A 313 -17.52 -29.45 -13.35
N LYS A 314 -17.74 -29.81 -12.09
CA LYS A 314 -19.07 -29.98 -11.52
C LYS A 314 -19.91 -28.69 -11.59
N GLU A 315 -19.32 -27.55 -11.24
CA GLU A 315 -20.00 -26.25 -11.28
C GLU A 315 -20.21 -25.76 -12.72
N ALA A 316 -19.23 -25.97 -13.60
CA ALA A 316 -19.36 -25.69 -15.02
C ALA A 316 -20.49 -26.51 -15.68
N LEU A 317 -20.61 -27.81 -15.37
CA LEU A 317 -21.71 -28.66 -15.84
C LEU A 317 -23.09 -28.21 -15.32
N ALA A 318 -23.13 -27.59 -14.14
CA ALA A 318 -24.33 -26.98 -13.59
C ALA A 318 -24.65 -25.60 -14.19
N ASN A 319 -23.83 -25.08 -15.11
CA ASN A 319 -23.91 -23.72 -15.67
C ASN A 319 -23.80 -22.61 -14.60
N ASN A 320 -23.03 -22.87 -13.55
CA ASN A 320 -22.70 -21.88 -12.53
C ASN A 320 -21.40 -21.18 -12.92
N PRO A 321 -21.40 -19.84 -13.14
CA PRO A 321 -20.16 -19.12 -13.38
C PRO A 321 -19.20 -19.32 -12.19
N THR A 322 -17.99 -19.81 -12.46
CA THR A 322 -17.13 -20.37 -11.40
C THR A 322 -15.92 -19.49 -11.14
N ILE A 323 -15.77 -19.05 -9.88
CA ILE A 323 -14.66 -18.23 -9.38
C ILE A 323 -13.80 -19.06 -8.44
N VAL A 324 -12.52 -19.21 -8.76
CA VAL A 324 -11.55 -19.96 -7.94
C VAL A 324 -10.64 -18.98 -7.19
N GLN A 325 -10.54 -19.15 -5.88
CA GLN A 325 -9.55 -18.49 -5.02
C GLN A 325 -8.49 -19.48 -4.53
N TYR A 326 -7.23 -19.26 -4.92
CA TYR A 326 -6.14 -20.21 -4.70
C TYR A 326 -5.02 -19.60 -3.86
N HIS A 327 -4.70 -20.18 -2.72
CA HIS A 327 -3.61 -19.73 -1.86
C HIS A 327 -2.36 -20.60 -2.07
N GLY A 328 -1.34 -20.09 -2.74
CA GLY A 328 -0.15 -20.88 -3.07
C GLY A 328 0.97 -20.11 -3.73
N SER A 329 2.01 -20.83 -4.14
CA SER A 329 3.29 -20.32 -4.65
C SER A 329 4.33 -20.04 -3.55
N LEU A 330 5.35 -19.22 -3.84
CA LEU A 330 6.47 -18.94 -2.96
C LEU A 330 6.35 -17.50 -2.42
N GLU A 331 6.46 -17.36 -1.09
CA GLU A 331 6.50 -16.06 -0.42
C GLU A 331 7.55 -15.12 -1.03
N TYR A 332 7.15 -13.85 -1.20
CA TYR A 332 8.00 -12.75 -1.63
C TYR A 332 8.63 -12.90 -3.02
N LYS A 333 8.08 -13.77 -3.86
CA LYS A 333 8.48 -13.89 -5.26
C LYS A 333 7.63 -13.02 -6.17
N ASP A 334 8.29 -12.42 -7.15
CA ASP A 334 7.64 -11.57 -8.17
C ASP A 334 6.80 -12.37 -9.16
N GLU A 335 7.08 -13.67 -9.30
CA GLU A 335 6.40 -14.57 -10.24
C GLU A 335 5.81 -15.78 -9.51
N PRO A 336 4.64 -16.28 -9.95
CA PRO A 336 4.13 -17.56 -9.51
C PRO A 336 5.13 -18.69 -9.85
N SER A 337 5.04 -19.78 -9.11
CA SER A 337 5.78 -21.00 -9.42
C SER A 337 5.11 -21.70 -10.59
N GLY A 338 5.86 -22.50 -11.35
CA GLY A 338 5.29 -23.28 -12.46
C GLY A 338 4.15 -24.21 -12.03
N MET A 339 4.19 -24.71 -10.78
CA MET A 339 3.09 -25.50 -10.20
C MET A 339 1.82 -24.68 -10.01
N THR A 340 1.93 -23.48 -9.42
CA THR A 340 0.79 -22.57 -9.26
C THR A 340 0.22 -22.20 -10.63
N GLU A 341 1.07 -21.74 -11.54
CA GLU A 341 0.63 -21.38 -12.90
C GLU A 341 -0.10 -22.53 -13.61
N SER A 342 0.44 -23.75 -13.56
CA SER A 342 -0.18 -24.95 -14.12
C SER A 342 -1.58 -25.20 -13.53
N ARG A 343 -1.72 -25.15 -12.20
CA ARG A 343 -3.00 -25.41 -11.52
C ARG A 343 -4.06 -24.35 -11.82
N LEU A 344 -3.69 -23.07 -11.86
CA LEU A 344 -4.64 -22.00 -12.19
C LEU A 344 -5.11 -22.12 -13.64
N LYS A 345 -4.22 -22.48 -14.57
CA LYS A 345 -4.59 -22.75 -15.97
C LYS A 345 -5.48 -23.98 -16.10
N LYS A 346 -5.19 -25.06 -15.37
CA LYS A 346 -6.08 -26.25 -15.29
C LYS A 346 -7.47 -25.90 -14.77
N ALA A 347 -7.59 -25.01 -13.79
CA ALA A 347 -8.90 -24.54 -13.34
C ALA A 347 -9.68 -23.88 -14.49
N VAL A 348 -9.04 -22.97 -15.24
CA VAL A 348 -9.66 -22.32 -16.41
C VAL A 348 -10.01 -23.35 -17.50
N ASP A 349 -9.09 -24.28 -17.82
CA ASP A 349 -9.29 -25.32 -18.83
C ASP A 349 -10.47 -26.25 -18.50
N ASN A 350 -10.87 -26.35 -17.23
CA ASN A 350 -11.98 -27.18 -16.76
C ASN A 350 -13.25 -26.38 -16.40
N GLY A 351 -13.30 -25.09 -16.73
CA GLY A 351 -14.52 -24.28 -16.66
C GLY A 351 -14.51 -23.14 -15.63
N ALA A 352 -13.38 -22.83 -15.00
CA ALA A 352 -13.30 -21.63 -14.16
C ALA A 352 -13.33 -20.37 -15.04
N ASP A 353 -14.15 -19.40 -14.65
CA ASP A 353 -14.36 -18.15 -15.39
C ASP A 353 -13.47 -17.00 -14.88
N LEU A 354 -13.02 -17.11 -13.63
CA LEU A 354 -12.12 -16.17 -12.99
C LEU A 354 -11.27 -16.91 -11.96
N VAL A 355 -9.96 -16.65 -11.96
CA VAL A 355 -9.04 -17.24 -10.98
C VAL A 355 -8.26 -16.15 -10.28
N ILE A 356 -8.35 -16.13 -8.95
CA ILE A 356 -7.72 -15.15 -8.07
C ILE A 356 -6.79 -15.90 -7.13
N ALA A 357 -5.53 -15.50 -7.05
CA ALA A 357 -4.55 -16.14 -6.18
C ALA A 357 -4.01 -15.21 -5.09
N HIS A 358 -3.49 -15.86 -4.04
CA HIS A 358 -3.06 -15.29 -2.76
C HIS A 358 -1.81 -16.03 -2.27
N HIS A 359 -1.20 -15.60 -1.14
CA HIS A 359 -0.01 -16.18 -0.44
C HIS A 359 1.33 -15.46 -0.60
N PRO A 360 1.75 -14.96 -1.78
CA PRO A 360 3.10 -14.40 -1.91
C PRO A 360 3.39 -13.18 -1.01
N HIS A 361 2.36 -12.58 -0.38
CA HIS A 361 2.40 -11.35 0.41
C HIS A 361 2.97 -10.13 -0.34
N VAL A 362 3.18 -10.26 -1.64
CA VAL A 362 3.61 -9.22 -2.57
C VAL A 362 2.73 -9.29 -3.80
N THR A 363 2.59 -8.17 -4.48
CA THR A 363 1.82 -8.13 -5.71
C THR A 363 2.53 -8.88 -6.84
N GLN A 364 1.74 -9.58 -7.64
CA GLN A 364 2.18 -10.24 -8.87
C GLN A 364 1.39 -9.72 -10.08
N GLY A 365 1.76 -10.17 -11.28
CA GLY A 365 1.11 -9.76 -12.52
C GLY A 365 -0.23 -10.44 -12.77
N PHE A 366 -0.85 -10.07 -13.87
CA PHE A 366 -2.10 -10.63 -14.38
C PHE A 366 -1.90 -11.36 -15.71
N GLU A 367 -2.81 -12.26 -16.04
CA GLU A 367 -2.87 -12.96 -17.32
C GLU A 367 -4.32 -13.08 -17.79
N VAL A 368 -4.55 -12.93 -19.10
CA VAL A 368 -5.81 -13.36 -19.71
C VAL A 368 -5.51 -14.66 -20.46
N TYR A 369 -5.99 -15.78 -19.91
CA TYR A 369 -5.78 -17.11 -20.45
C TYR A 369 -7.14 -17.68 -20.92
N ASN A 370 -7.24 -18.07 -22.20
CA ASN A 370 -8.50 -18.51 -22.83
C ASN A 370 -9.68 -17.53 -22.64
N GLY A 371 -9.39 -16.22 -22.67
CA GLY A 371 -10.39 -15.17 -22.47
C GLY A 371 -10.85 -14.98 -21.02
N LYS A 372 -10.28 -15.71 -20.06
CA LYS A 372 -10.55 -15.62 -18.62
C LYS A 372 -9.39 -14.96 -17.89
N LEU A 373 -9.69 -14.23 -16.82
CA LEU A 373 -8.67 -13.53 -16.05
C LEU A 373 -8.05 -14.44 -14.98
N ILE A 374 -6.73 -14.43 -14.89
CA ILE A 374 -5.95 -14.98 -13.79
C ILE A 374 -5.20 -13.83 -13.11
N ALA A 375 -5.51 -13.56 -11.84
CA ALA A 375 -4.77 -12.62 -10.99
C ALA A 375 -3.88 -13.41 -10.03
N TYR A 376 -2.55 -13.29 -10.18
CA TYR A 376 -1.64 -14.19 -9.47
C TYR A 376 -1.39 -13.83 -7.99
N SER A 377 -1.50 -12.55 -7.63
CA SER A 377 -1.46 -12.10 -6.22
C SER A 377 -1.76 -10.60 -6.13
N MET A 378 -2.67 -10.23 -5.22
CA MET A 378 -2.90 -8.84 -4.83
C MET A 378 -1.98 -8.38 -3.68
N GLY A 379 -1.17 -9.27 -3.10
CA GLY A 379 -0.40 -8.98 -1.89
C GLY A 379 -1.26 -8.95 -0.63
N ASN A 380 -0.77 -8.30 0.42
CA ASN A 380 -1.49 -8.20 1.68
C ASN A 380 -2.61 -7.17 1.59
N PHE A 381 -3.80 -7.46 2.09
CA PHE A 381 -4.83 -6.44 2.28
C PHE A 381 -4.76 -5.85 3.69
N ILE A 382 -4.68 -6.70 4.72
CA ILE A 382 -4.51 -6.30 6.12
C ILE A 382 -3.54 -7.29 6.75
N PHE A 383 -2.30 -6.87 7.01
CA PHE A 383 -1.28 -7.77 7.53
C PHE A 383 -0.15 -7.03 8.25
N ASP A 384 0.45 -7.67 9.25
CA ASP A 384 1.44 -7.08 10.14
C ASP A 384 2.90 -7.13 9.65
N GLN A 385 3.13 -7.31 8.34
CA GLN A 385 4.45 -7.46 7.75
C GLN A 385 5.10 -6.12 7.40
N TYR A 386 6.38 -5.97 7.73
CA TYR A 386 7.15 -4.72 7.56
C TYR A 386 8.27 -4.82 6.51
N PHE A 387 8.24 -5.84 5.64
CA PHE A 387 9.21 -5.93 4.55
C PHE A 387 8.90 -4.90 3.47
N HIS A 388 9.89 -4.25 2.87
CA HIS A 388 9.65 -3.13 1.95
C HIS A 388 8.63 -3.39 0.80
N SER A 389 8.47 -4.64 0.35
CA SER A 389 7.58 -5.02 -0.74
C SER A 389 6.16 -5.36 -0.27
N THR A 390 6.00 -5.74 1.00
CA THR A 390 4.73 -6.26 1.54
C THR A 390 3.66 -5.21 1.84
N PRO A 391 3.97 -3.91 1.96
CA PRO A 391 2.96 -2.87 2.03
C PRO A 391 2.23 -2.59 0.73
N HIS A 392 2.76 -2.96 -0.44
CA HIS A 392 2.08 -2.67 -1.70
C HIS A 392 1.05 -3.75 -2.00
N SER A 393 -0.15 -3.32 -2.40
CA SER A 393 -1.31 -4.18 -2.56
C SER A 393 -2.28 -3.67 -3.64
N TYR A 394 -3.32 -4.45 -3.96
CA TYR A 394 -4.41 -4.03 -4.83
C TYR A 394 -5.78 -4.29 -4.22
N ILE A 395 -6.76 -3.47 -4.64
CA ILE A 395 -8.12 -3.98 -4.84
C ILE A 395 -8.27 -4.23 -6.34
N LEU A 396 -8.76 -5.41 -6.71
CA LEU A 396 -9.06 -5.75 -8.09
C LEU A 396 -10.56 -5.71 -8.30
N TYR A 397 -11.04 -4.80 -9.15
CA TYR A 397 -12.39 -4.85 -9.69
C TYR A 397 -12.45 -5.72 -10.93
N VAL A 398 -13.46 -6.57 -11.02
CA VAL A 398 -13.72 -7.40 -12.21
C VAL A 398 -15.20 -7.30 -12.56
N TRP A 399 -15.50 -6.84 -13.77
CA TRP A 399 -16.85 -6.89 -14.31
C TRP A 399 -17.02 -8.16 -15.13
N MET A 400 -18.08 -8.91 -14.86
CA MET A 400 -18.43 -10.14 -15.56
C MET A 400 -19.88 -10.10 -16.06
N ASP A 401 -20.11 -10.65 -17.24
CA ASP A 401 -21.44 -10.88 -17.82
C ASP A 401 -21.69 -12.40 -17.81
N GLY A 402 -22.12 -12.95 -16.67
CA GLY A 402 -22.15 -14.42 -16.47
C GLY A 402 -20.74 -15.02 -16.50
N GLU A 403 -20.51 -16.01 -17.36
CA GLU A 403 -19.19 -16.62 -17.59
C GLU A 403 -18.19 -15.69 -18.32
N LYS A 404 -18.65 -14.58 -18.91
CA LYS A 404 -17.79 -13.74 -19.76
C LYS A 404 -17.07 -12.65 -18.95
N PHE A 405 -15.74 -12.65 -19.00
CA PHE A 405 -14.92 -11.53 -18.54
C PHE A 405 -15.17 -10.27 -19.40
N HIS A 406 -15.53 -9.15 -18.79
CA HIS A 406 -15.76 -7.86 -19.47
C HIS A 406 -14.57 -6.91 -19.29
N ARG A 407 -14.21 -6.59 -18.04
CA ARG A 407 -13.16 -5.60 -17.71
C ARG A 407 -12.54 -5.94 -16.37
N ALA A 408 -11.26 -5.60 -16.19
CA ALA A 408 -10.63 -5.54 -14.88
C ALA A 408 -9.98 -4.18 -14.62
N GLU A 409 -10.11 -3.68 -13.39
CA GLU A 409 -9.51 -2.43 -12.93
C GLU A 409 -8.78 -2.65 -11.60
N VAL A 410 -7.55 -2.17 -11.51
CA VAL A 410 -6.67 -2.31 -10.36
C VAL A 410 -6.60 -0.98 -9.63
N VAL A 411 -7.09 -0.98 -8.39
CA VAL A 411 -6.95 0.13 -7.44
C VAL A 411 -5.64 -0.06 -6.69
N PRO A 412 -4.67 0.87 -6.82
CA PRO A 412 -3.42 0.79 -6.06
C PRO A 412 -3.65 1.01 -4.56
N ILE A 413 -3.18 0.09 -3.72
CA ILE A 413 -3.29 0.15 -2.25
C ILE A 413 -1.89 0.11 -1.61
N TYR A 414 -1.73 0.83 -0.50
CA TYR A 414 -0.54 0.79 0.35
C TYR A 414 -0.95 0.51 1.80
N LEU A 415 -0.30 -0.44 2.47
CA LEU A 415 -0.53 -0.74 3.88
C LEU A 415 0.38 0.15 4.73
N LYS A 416 -0.15 1.30 5.10
CA LYS A 416 0.55 2.25 5.95
C LYS A 416 0.37 1.87 7.40
N GLY A 417 1.46 1.49 8.06
CA GLY A 417 1.38 1.06 9.47
C GLY A 417 0.41 -0.09 9.71
N TYR A 418 0.28 -1.01 8.74
CA TYR A 418 -0.67 -2.13 8.71
C TYR A 418 -2.13 -1.78 8.36
N VAL A 419 -2.44 -0.51 8.05
CA VAL A 419 -3.75 -0.05 7.59
C VAL A 419 -3.74 0.08 6.06
N PRO A 420 -4.58 -0.64 5.30
CA PRO A 420 -4.73 -0.42 3.87
C PRO A 420 -5.33 0.96 3.59
N ILE A 421 -4.65 1.71 2.72
CA ILE A 421 -5.06 3.03 2.25
C ILE A 421 -4.90 3.10 0.72
N PRO A 422 -5.68 3.94 0.02
CA PRO A 422 -5.42 4.23 -1.38
C PRO A 422 -3.98 4.73 -1.56
N ALA A 423 -3.20 4.07 -2.42
CA ALA A 423 -1.85 4.51 -2.69
C ALA A 423 -1.89 5.78 -3.54
N THR A 424 -1.11 6.79 -3.14
CA THR A 424 -0.93 8.06 -3.84
C THR A 424 0.56 8.37 -4.01
N GLY A 425 0.90 9.30 -4.91
CA GLY A 425 2.27 9.76 -5.10
C GLY A 425 3.26 8.61 -5.38
N ILE A 426 4.43 8.65 -4.73
CA ILE A 426 5.51 7.68 -4.96
C ILE A 426 5.08 6.21 -4.77
N GLN A 427 4.16 5.93 -3.85
CA GLN A 427 3.69 4.56 -3.60
C GLN A 427 2.85 4.05 -4.76
N ARG A 428 1.98 4.91 -5.32
CA ARG A 428 1.20 4.60 -6.53
C ARG A 428 2.13 4.35 -7.71
N ASP A 429 3.08 5.26 -7.95
CA ASP A 429 3.97 5.16 -9.10
C ASP A 429 4.79 3.86 -9.07
N LYS A 430 5.34 3.52 -7.90
CA LYS A 430 6.10 2.29 -7.69
C LYS A 430 5.26 1.05 -7.96
N LEU A 431 4.04 1.04 -7.42
CA LEU A 431 3.12 -0.07 -7.57
C LEU A 431 2.62 -0.23 -9.01
N VAL A 432 2.30 0.86 -9.69
CA VAL A 432 1.85 0.87 -11.08
C VAL A 432 2.96 0.37 -12.01
N LYS A 433 4.20 0.85 -11.85
CA LYS A 433 5.37 0.36 -12.62
C LYS A 433 5.54 -1.15 -12.45
N ARG A 434 5.49 -1.63 -11.20
CA ARG A 434 5.57 -3.05 -10.87
C ARG A 434 4.48 -3.86 -11.55
N THR A 435 3.23 -3.44 -11.39
CA THR A 435 2.05 -4.14 -11.96
C THR A 435 2.20 -4.33 -13.46
N LYS A 436 2.53 -3.24 -14.17
CA LYS A 436 2.71 -3.24 -15.62
C LYS A 436 3.87 -4.13 -16.05
N SER A 437 5.03 -4.02 -15.39
CA SER A 437 6.21 -4.82 -15.74
C SER A 437 5.94 -6.33 -15.58
N LEU A 438 5.30 -6.74 -14.48
CA LEU A 438 5.01 -8.15 -14.22
C LEU A 438 3.95 -8.71 -15.16
N SER A 439 2.89 -7.96 -15.45
CA SER A 439 1.80 -8.44 -16.31
C SER A 439 2.18 -8.44 -17.79
N LYS A 440 3.06 -7.53 -18.23
CA LYS A 440 3.57 -7.47 -19.61
C LYS A 440 4.26 -8.78 -20.04
N LYS A 441 4.87 -9.50 -19.09
CA LYS A 441 5.48 -10.82 -19.36
C LYS A 441 4.47 -11.87 -19.83
N ARG A 442 3.18 -11.67 -19.53
CA ARG A 442 2.06 -12.51 -19.94
C ARG A 442 1.14 -11.82 -20.95
N GLY A 443 1.67 -10.83 -21.68
CA GLY A 443 0.96 -10.14 -22.75
C GLY A 443 -0.11 -9.14 -22.29
N VAL A 444 -0.25 -8.89 -20.99
CA VAL A 444 -1.25 -7.97 -20.45
C VAL A 444 -0.70 -6.54 -20.42
N LEU A 445 -1.47 -5.61 -21.00
CA LEU A 445 -1.20 -4.17 -21.00
C LEU A 445 -2.26 -3.43 -20.16
N PHE A 446 -1.96 -2.17 -19.82
CA PHE A 446 -2.88 -1.35 -19.03
C PHE A 446 -3.01 0.07 -19.58
N SER A 447 -4.22 0.60 -19.56
CA SER A 447 -4.51 2.04 -19.62
C SER A 447 -4.76 2.57 -18.22
N TYR A 448 -5.14 3.85 -18.13
CA TYR A 448 -5.50 4.50 -16.87
C TYR A 448 -6.99 4.83 -16.85
N SER A 449 -7.57 4.78 -15.65
CA SER A 449 -8.85 5.40 -15.30
C SER A 449 -8.63 6.16 -14.01
N GLY A 450 -8.53 7.48 -14.07
CA GLY A 450 -8.10 8.28 -12.93
C GLY A 450 -6.73 7.83 -12.41
N GLY A 451 -6.68 7.44 -11.14
CA GLY A 451 -5.51 6.88 -10.46
C GLY A 451 -5.38 5.36 -10.57
N HIS A 452 -6.30 4.68 -11.26
CA HIS A 452 -6.35 3.21 -11.37
C HIS A 452 -5.76 2.72 -12.68
N LEU A 453 -5.45 1.42 -12.74
CA LEU A 453 -5.05 0.75 -13.98
C LEU A 453 -6.21 -0.07 -14.53
N VAL A 454 -6.46 0.06 -15.82
CA VAL A 454 -7.48 -0.74 -16.52
C VAL A 454 -6.78 -1.75 -17.42
N LEU A 455 -7.09 -3.02 -17.23
CA LEU A 455 -6.52 -4.11 -18.02
C LEU A 455 -7.03 -4.03 -19.46
N ASN A 456 -6.12 -4.03 -20.44
CA ASN A 456 -6.45 -4.06 -21.85
C ASN A 456 -5.84 -5.29 -22.54
N GLN A 457 -6.61 -5.88 -23.44
CA GLN A 457 -6.18 -6.98 -24.30
C GLN A 457 -5.64 -6.50 -25.66
N GLU A 458 -6.04 -5.30 -26.09
CA GLU A 458 -5.61 -4.73 -27.37
C GLU A 458 -4.28 -4.00 -27.27
N LYS A 459 -3.58 -3.92 -28.40
CA LYS A 459 -2.35 -3.12 -28.53
C LYS A 459 -2.71 -1.64 -28.39
N ILE A 460 -2.37 -1.07 -27.25
CA ILE A 460 -2.41 0.38 -27.05
C ILE A 460 -1.30 0.99 -27.91
N LYS A 461 -1.61 2.00 -28.74
CA LYS A 461 -0.56 2.77 -29.44
C LYS A 461 0.35 3.41 -28.39
N ALA A 462 1.61 2.98 -28.38
CA ALA A 462 2.64 3.60 -27.57
C ALA A 462 2.76 5.07 -27.93
N LYS A 463 2.73 5.95 -26.92
CA LYS A 463 2.95 7.38 -27.10
C LYS A 463 4.34 7.69 -26.57
N GLY A 464 5.25 7.99 -27.49
CA GLY A 464 6.58 8.46 -27.12
C GLY A 464 6.48 9.72 -26.26
N LEU A 465 7.17 9.69 -25.11
CA LEU A 465 7.31 10.86 -24.25
C LEU A 465 8.79 11.11 -24.00
N THR A 466 9.22 12.35 -24.17
CA THR A 466 10.59 12.76 -23.87
C THR A 466 10.58 13.77 -22.73
N GLN A 467 11.41 13.51 -21.71
CA GLN A 467 11.50 14.30 -20.50
C GLN A 467 12.95 14.73 -20.26
N LYS A 468 13.15 15.99 -19.87
CA LYS A 468 14.46 16.52 -19.49
C LYS A 468 14.62 16.42 -17.98
N VAL A 469 15.76 15.89 -17.55
CA VAL A 469 16.19 15.79 -16.17
C VAL A 469 17.43 16.66 -15.99
N THR A 470 17.32 17.66 -15.13
CA THR A 470 18.45 18.52 -14.76
C THR A 470 19.03 18.04 -13.43
N PHE A 471 20.35 18.03 -13.34
CA PHE A 471 21.10 17.72 -12.12
C PHE A 471 21.67 19.03 -11.60
N ASP A 472 21.46 19.30 -10.31
CA ASP A 472 22.00 20.48 -9.67
C ASP A 472 23.53 20.37 -9.53
N ARG A 473 24.18 21.51 -9.29
CA ARG A 473 25.64 21.54 -9.14
C ARG A 473 26.04 20.66 -7.95
N GLY A 474 26.93 19.69 -8.19
CA GLY A 474 27.35 18.75 -7.14
C GLY A 474 26.34 17.65 -6.82
N GLU A 475 25.35 17.39 -7.69
CA GLU A 475 24.44 16.25 -7.59
C GLU A 475 24.78 15.20 -8.66
N ARG A 476 24.68 13.91 -8.32
CA ARG A 476 24.81 12.81 -9.30
C ARG A 476 23.52 12.04 -9.48
N THR A 477 22.60 12.10 -8.53
CA THR A 477 21.42 11.23 -8.52
C THR A 477 20.14 12.05 -8.59
N ARG A 478 19.20 11.63 -9.43
CA ARG A 478 17.88 12.27 -9.58
C ARG A 478 16.77 11.23 -9.58
N GLY A 479 15.72 11.52 -8.82
CA GLY A 479 14.46 10.82 -8.90
C GLY A 479 13.79 11.02 -10.26
N ILE A 480 13.21 9.95 -10.80
CA ILE A 480 12.50 9.92 -12.08
C ILE A 480 11.09 9.30 -11.94
N TYR A 481 10.50 9.40 -10.74
CA TYR A 481 9.18 8.85 -10.40
C TYR A 481 8.07 9.44 -11.25
N GLN A 482 8.15 10.75 -11.49
CA GLN A 482 7.15 11.55 -12.22
C GLN A 482 7.07 11.21 -13.71
N PHE A 483 7.99 10.39 -14.21
CA PHE A 483 8.02 10.01 -15.63
C PHE A 483 7.25 8.71 -15.82
N PRO A 484 6.50 8.62 -16.94
CA PRO A 484 5.17 8.04 -16.98
C PRO A 484 5.20 6.68 -16.30
N ALA A 485 4.38 6.51 -15.27
CA ALA A 485 4.39 5.31 -14.43
C ALA A 485 4.15 4.00 -15.21
N GLY A 486 3.82 4.06 -16.51
CA GLY A 486 3.78 2.91 -17.41
C GLY A 486 4.66 2.94 -18.66
N GLY A 487 5.56 3.91 -18.81
CA GLY A 487 6.44 3.97 -19.97
C GLY A 487 7.71 3.17 -19.76
N LYS A 488 8.15 2.43 -20.79
CA LYS A 488 9.47 1.77 -20.79
C LYS A 488 10.51 2.78 -21.24
N ILE A 489 11.62 2.92 -20.50
CA ILE A 489 12.74 3.74 -20.96
C ILE A 489 13.31 3.12 -22.25
N ASN A 490 13.23 3.87 -23.35
CA ASN A 490 13.70 3.43 -24.67
C ASN A 490 14.92 4.22 -25.17
N LYS A 491 15.23 5.37 -24.55
CA LYS A 491 16.45 6.14 -24.84
C LYS A 491 16.83 7.03 -23.67
N VAL A 492 18.13 7.16 -23.42
CA VAL A 492 18.69 8.17 -22.51
C VAL A 492 19.81 8.90 -23.24
N SER A 493 19.65 10.20 -23.45
CA SER A 493 20.66 11.09 -24.03
C SER A 493 21.22 12.00 -22.94
N LEU A 494 22.50 12.33 -23.01
CA LEU A 494 23.19 13.16 -22.01
C LEU A 494 23.69 14.43 -22.68
N SER A 495 23.86 15.49 -21.90
CA SER A 495 24.41 16.78 -22.35
C SER A 495 25.86 16.70 -22.87
N SER A 496 26.58 15.60 -22.60
CA SER A 496 27.91 15.34 -23.13
C SER A 496 28.16 13.83 -23.25
N ASP A 497 28.80 13.42 -24.34
CA ASP A 497 29.17 12.01 -24.60
C ASP A 497 30.25 11.48 -23.63
N LYS A 498 30.95 12.37 -22.92
CA LYS A 498 31.90 11.97 -21.86
C LYS A 498 31.20 11.51 -20.60
N LEU A 499 29.92 11.83 -20.43
CA LEU A 499 29.13 11.41 -19.28
C LEU A 499 28.62 9.99 -19.50
N LYS A 500 28.56 9.26 -18.39
CA LYS A 500 27.88 7.97 -18.33
C LYS A 500 26.80 8.02 -17.27
N TYR A 501 25.78 7.21 -17.46
CA TYR A 501 24.63 7.13 -16.57
C TYR A 501 24.34 5.69 -16.15
N ARG A 502 23.66 5.52 -15.03
CA ARG A 502 23.09 4.23 -14.61
C ARG A 502 21.67 4.44 -14.12
N LEU A 503 20.86 3.40 -14.18
CA LEU A 503 19.51 3.41 -13.62
C LEU A 503 19.47 2.65 -12.30
N GLY A 504 18.55 3.06 -11.43
CA GLY A 504 18.38 2.44 -10.12
C GLY A 504 16.94 2.48 -9.61
N GLU A 505 16.68 1.68 -8.58
CA GLU A 505 15.40 1.56 -7.92
C GLU A 505 15.51 2.03 -6.46
N ASN A 506 14.53 2.81 -6.00
CA ASN A 506 14.42 3.19 -4.60
C ASN A 506 13.79 2.10 -3.77
N LEU A 507 14.56 1.71 -2.77
CA LEU A 507 14.26 0.64 -1.86
C LEU A 507 13.59 1.12 -0.56
N LEU A 508 13.44 2.44 -0.37
CA LEU A 508 12.63 3.04 0.69
C LEU A 508 11.23 3.32 0.17
N ASN A 509 10.26 3.15 1.07
CA ASN A 509 8.88 3.57 0.86
C ASN A 509 8.69 4.88 1.61
N GLY A 510 8.13 5.89 0.94
CA GLY A 510 7.70 7.13 1.58
C GLY A 510 8.82 8.08 1.98
N GLY A 511 9.98 8.01 1.33
CA GLY A 511 11.10 8.90 1.66
C GLY A 511 10.89 10.37 1.28
N ASP A 512 9.85 10.69 0.52
CA ASP A 512 9.36 12.04 0.24
C ASP A 512 8.39 12.57 1.32
N PHE A 513 8.00 11.73 2.28
CA PHE A 513 7.11 12.04 3.41
C PHE A 513 5.69 12.53 3.06
N GLU A 514 5.35 12.70 1.79
CA GLU A 514 4.06 13.21 1.34
C GLU A 514 2.87 12.29 1.65
N THR A 515 3.14 11.02 1.93
CA THR A 515 2.10 10.01 2.22
C THR A 515 1.84 9.82 3.72
N TYR A 516 2.61 10.46 4.61
CA TYR A 516 2.70 10.12 6.04
C TYR A 516 1.55 10.64 6.89
N ASP A 517 0.88 11.69 6.43
CA ASP A 517 -0.16 12.33 7.22
C ASP A 517 -1.51 12.39 6.48
N LEU A 518 -1.65 11.59 5.42
CA LEU A 518 -2.84 11.59 4.56
C LEU A 518 -4.05 10.87 5.17
N PHE A 519 -3.85 9.80 5.96
CA PHE A 519 -4.91 8.81 6.27
C PHE A 519 -4.96 8.36 7.74
N GLN A 520 -4.62 9.24 8.68
CA GLN A 520 -4.65 8.98 10.15
C GLN A 520 -3.97 7.68 10.65
N SER A 521 -3.19 7.02 9.81
CA SER A 521 -2.37 5.86 10.17
C SER A 521 -0.91 6.27 10.28
N ALA A 522 -0.25 5.88 11.36
CA ALA A 522 1.17 6.14 11.60
C ALA A 522 2.03 5.20 10.74
N GLU A 523 3.02 5.74 10.04
CA GLU A 523 4.02 4.90 9.38
C GLU A 523 4.96 4.26 10.41
N ARG A 524 5.24 2.96 10.24
CA ARG A 524 6.02 2.14 11.18
C ARG A 524 7.37 1.72 10.62
N SER A 525 7.68 2.08 9.37
CA SER A 525 8.93 1.69 8.72
C SER A 525 10.13 2.59 9.02
N TRP A 526 9.91 3.73 9.68
CA TRP A 526 10.94 4.76 9.92
C TRP A 526 11.32 4.87 11.39
N LEU A 527 12.63 4.96 11.61
CA LEU A 527 13.23 5.34 12.88
C LEU A 527 13.42 6.85 12.88
N LEU A 528 12.77 7.54 13.81
CA LEU A 528 12.89 8.97 14.05
C LEU A 528 13.26 9.17 15.53
N GLU A 529 14.55 9.26 15.83
CA GLU A 529 15.06 9.58 17.17
C GLU A 529 15.41 11.06 17.23
N ASN A 530 14.85 11.79 18.20
CA ASN A 530 14.95 13.26 18.28
C ASN A 530 14.60 13.94 16.95
N ALA A 531 13.56 13.44 16.28
CA ALA A 531 13.10 13.91 14.99
C ALA A 531 11.58 13.71 14.87
N SER A 532 10.92 14.52 14.05
CA SER A 532 9.48 14.45 13.81
C SER A 532 9.13 14.95 12.42
N LEU A 533 8.00 14.52 11.87
CA LEU A 533 7.47 15.11 10.64
C LEU A 533 7.10 16.57 10.86
N ALA A 534 7.40 17.41 9.88
CA ALA A 534 7.10 18.83 9.88
C ALA A 534 6.54 19.26 8.52
N ASN A 535 5.70 20.29 8.52
CA ASN A 535 5.03 20.85 7.34
C ASN A 535 5.34 22.33 7.09
N GLU A 536 6.40 22.83 7.74
CA GLU A 536 6.82 24.24 7.70
C GLU A 536 7.93 24.50 6.66
N GLN A 537 8.74 23.47 6.36
CA GLN A 537 9.86 23.54 5.44
C GLN A 537 9.98 22.19 4.72
N ALA A 538 9.89 22.18 3.40
CA ALA A 538 10.05 20.97 2.58
C ALA A 538 10.83 21.28 1.29
N ASN A 539 11.61 20.32 0.79
CA ASN A 539 12.32 20.46 -0.47
C ASN A 539 11.35 20.20 -1.63
N SER A 540 10.56 19.14 -1.50
CA SER A 540 9.49 18.81 -2.42
C SER A 540 8.18 18.68 -1.65
N GLY A 541 7.05 18.94 -2.31
CA GLY A 541 5.76 18.75 -1.65
C GLY A 541 5.49 19.67 -0.46
N SER A 542 5.10 19.07 0.66
CA SER A 542 4.59 19.76 1.85
C SER A 542 5.21 19.28 3.16
N TYR A 543 5.84 18.10 3.20
CA TYR A 543 6.36 17.50 4.43
C TYR A 543 7.86 17.23 4.35
N SER A 544 8.51 17.31 5.50
CA SER A 544 9.89 16.86 5.70
C SER A 544 10.04 16.32 7.12
N VAL A 545 11.25 15.89 7.49
CA VAL A 545 11.60 15.50 8.86
C VAL A 545 12.39 16.62 9.52
N ALA A 546 11.79 17.25 10.53
CA ALA A 546 12.46 18.18 11.43
C ALA A 546 13.32 17.43 12.47
N LEU A 547 14.56 17.88 12.65
CA LEU A 547 15.54 17.33 13.59
C LEU A 547 15.68 18.24 14.81
N SER A 548 15.68 17.66 16.00
CA SER A 548 15.95 18.34 17.26
C SER A 548 17.42 18.17 17.62
N LEU A 549 18.27 19.12 17.21
CA LEU A 549 19.72 19.08 17.41
C LEU A 549 20.15 19.99 18.57
N ASP A 550 20.43 19.39 19.73
CA ASP A 550 21.09 20.05 20.86
C ASP A 550 22.61 19.76 20.86
N LYS A 551 23.40 20.59 21.55
CA LYS A 551 24.88 20.58 21.51
C LYS A 551 25.56 19.24 21.85
N ASN A 552 24.84 18.30 22.46
CA ASN A 552 25.32 16.96 22.86
C ASN A 552 24.38 15.82 22.43
N GLN A 553 23.38 16.09 21.60
CA GLN A 553 22.42 15.07 21.16
C GLN A 553 22.45 14.95 19.65
N SER A 554 22.44 13.71 19.17
CA SER A 554 22.21 13.41 17.77
C SER A 554 20.73 13.18 17.51
N SER A 555 20.30 13.51 16.30
CA SER A 555 19.07 12.99 15.73
C SER A 555 19.41 11.81 14.81
N VAL A 556 18.64 10.73 14.89
CA VAL A 556 18.81 9.57 14.02
C VAL A 556 17.57 9.40 13.16
N VAL A 557 17.77 9.42 11.85
CA VAL A 557 16.72 9.18 10.86
C VAL A 557 17.11 8.00 9.98
N GLY A 558 16.21 7.05 9.78
CA GLY A 558 16.47 5.96 8.86
C GLY A 558 15.46 4.83 8.95
N MET A 559 15.92 3.63 8.60
CA MET A 559 15.07 2.45 8.57
C MET A 559 14.83 1.89 9.97
N GLN A 560 13.57 1.74 10.38
CA GLN A 560 13.21 1.09 11.65
C GLN A 560 13.62 -0.38 11.66
N THR A 561 13.40 -1.08 10.55
CA THR A 561 13.58 -2.53 10.44
C THR A 561 14.71 -2.90 9.48
N PHE A 562 15.19 -4.14 9.60
CA PHE A 562 16.21 -4.67 8.72
C PHE A 562 15.63 -5.10 7.36
N ARG A 563 16.30 -4.73 6.28
CA ARG A 563 16.07 -5.22 4.92
C ARG A 563 16.92 -6.44 4.61
N ARG A 564 16.33 -7.50 4.05
CA ARG A 564 17.03 -8.73 3.67
C ARG A 564 18.06 -8.47 2.56
N VAL A 565 19.23 -9.11 2.67
CA VAL A 565 20.23 -9.16 1.59
C VAL A 565 19.88 -10.34 0.69
N PHE A 566 19.48 -10.07 -0.55
CA PHE A 566 19.27 -11.11 -1.56
C PHE A 566 20.48 -11.28 -2.47
N LYS A 567 21.17 -10.19 -2.77
CA LYS A 567 22.39 -10.16 -3.58
C LYS A 567 23.46 -9.34 -2.85
N ALA A 568 24.61 -9.95 -2.68
CA ALA A 568 25.76 -9.35 -2.03
C ALA A 568 26.47 -8.37 -2.98
N ALA A 569 27.12 -7.35 -2.42
CA ALA A 569 27.94 -6.39 -3.15
C ALA A 569 27.21 -5.67 -4.31
N ASN A 570 25.91 -5.42 -4.19
CA ASN A 570 25.19 -4.53 -5.11
C ASN A 570 25.56 -3.08 -4.80
N PRO A 571 25.84 -2.25 -5.83
CA PRO A 571 26.09 -0.83 -5.63
C PRO A 571 24.82 -0.11 -5.16
N MET A 572 24.98 0.68 -4.09
CA MET A 572 23.92 1.43 -3.43
C MET A 572 24.32 2.90 -3.31
N THR A 573 23.32 3.79 -3.27
CA THR A 573 23.49 5.17 -2.81
C THR A 573 22.39 5.51 -1.82
N PHE A 574 22.76 6.01 -0.64
CA PHE A 574 21.82 6.74 0.21
C PHE A 574 21.80 8.20 -0.26
N GLN A 575 20.62 8.72 -0.53
CA GLN A 575 20.39 10.12 -0.91
C GLN A 575 19.44 10.78 0.08
N ALA A 576 19.67 12.06 0.39
CA ALA A 576 18.73 12.94 1.08
C ALA A 576 18.96 14.41 0.69
N LYS A 577 17.96 15.25 0.90
CA LYS A 577 18.08 16.71 0.90
C LYS A 577 18.10 17.18 2.35
N ILE A 578 18.94 18.17 2.66
CA ILE A 578 19.03 18.77 4.00
C ILE A 578 18.94 20.29 3.93
N PHE A 579 18.21 20.88 4.87
CA PHE A 579 18.12 22.32 5.07
C PHE A 579 18.62 22.66 6.48
N ASN A 580 19.67 23.49 6.56
CA ASN A 580 20.33 23.86 7.81
C ASN A 580 20.77 25.34 7.77
N PRO A 581 19.84 26.30 7.88
CA PRO A 581 20.12 27.72 7.62
C PRO A 581 21.03 28.38 8.65
N GLU A 582 21.07 27.86 9.88
CA GLU A 582 21.64 28.59 11.03
C GLU A 582 22.92 27.97 11.59
N GLN A 583 23.17 26.70 11.31
CA GLN A 583 24.26 25.96 11.93
C GLN A 583 24.94 24.97 10.97
N LEU A 584 26.22 24.73 11.25
CA LEU A 584 26.97 23.65 10.63
C LEU A 584 26.47 22.33 11.23
N VAL A 585 26.24 21.35 10.36
CA VAL A 585 25.82 20.01 10.75
C VAL A 585 26.85 19.00 10.28
N ASN A 586 27.05 17.97 11.09
CA ASN A 586 27.81 16.80 10.74
C ASN A 586 26.83 15.63 10.56
N ILE A 587 26.94 14.94 9.43
CA ILE A 587 26.08 13.81 9.08
C ILE A 587 26.95 12.58 8.93
N LYS A 588 26.68 11.56 9.75
CA LYS A 588 27.29 10.23 9.67
C LYS A 588 26.28 9.23 9.16
N LEU A 589 26.62 8.51 8.10
CA LEU A 589 25.80 7.41 7.62
C LEU A 589 26.32 6.09 8.17
N PHE A 590 25.45 5.35 8.84
CA PHE A 590 25.76 4.05 9.41
C PHE A 590 25.01 2.92 8.71
N LEU A 591 25.73 1.81 8.54
CA LEU A 591 25.17 0.51 8.21
C LEU A 591 25.12 -0.33 9.49
N GLN A 592 23.92 -0.71 9.92
CA GLN A 592 23.78 -1.71 10.98
C GLN A 592 23.42 -3.05 10.33
N LEU A 593 24.10 -4.12 10.75
CA LEU A 593 24.03 -5.43 10.11
C LEU A 593 23.48 -6.50 11.05
N ARG A 594 22.72 -7.45 10.49
CA ARG A 594 22.26 -8.64 11.20
C ARG A 594 22.86 -9.89 10.57
N LYS A 595 23.61 -10.65 11.38
CA LYS A 595 24.19 -11.94 10.95
C LYS A 595 23.10 -13.01 10.81
N THR A 596 23.33 -14.03 9.99
CA THR A 596 22.33 -15.07 9.66
C THR A 596 21.70 -15.76 10.86
N ARG A 597 22.48 -16.05 11.90
CA ARG A 597 22.04 -16.73 13.13
C ARG A 597 21.70 -15.77 14.28
N GLN A 598 21.84 -14.46 14.08
CA GLN A 598 21.55 -13.48 15.13
C GLN A 598 20.04 -13.28 15.30
N LYS A 599 19.60 -13.21 16.55
CA LYS A 599 18.20 -12.88 16.90
C LYS A 599 17.89 -11.46 16.42
N PHE A 600 16.62 -11.21 16.08
CA PHE A 600 16.21 -9.96 15.45
C PHE A 600 16.38 -8.75 16.39
N PHE A 601 15.81 -8.80 17.59
CA PHE A 601 15.90 -7.70 18.56
C PHE A 601 17.33 -7.48 19.07
N ASP A 602 18.06 -8.56 19.34
CA ASP A 602 19.49 -8.45 19.67
C ASP A 602 20.30 -7.70 18.59
N ALA A 603 20.00 -7.93 17.31
CA ALA A 603 20.65 -7.19 16.23
C ALA A 603 20.24 -5.71 16.16
N ILE A 604 19.01 -5.36 16.55
CA ILE A 604 18.53 -3.96 16.61
C ILE A 604 19.23 -3.23 17.76
N ASP A 605 19.19 -3.83 18.95
CA ASP A 605 19.57 -3.19 20.21
C ASP A 605 21.10 -3.16 20.39
N ASN A 606 21.78 -4.26 20.04
CA ASN A 606 23.20 -4.47 20.32
C ASN A 606 24.06 -4.63 19.06
N GLY A 607 23.46 -4.62 17.86
CA GLY A 607 24.20 -4.80 16.62
C GLY A 607 25.17 -3.63 16.36
N PRO A 608 26.42 -3.89 15.94
CA PRO A 608 27.37 -2.82 15.66
C PRO A 608 26.92 -1.96 14.49
N LYS A 609 27.09 -0.63 14.62
CA LYS A 609 26.89 0.35 13.54
C LYS A 609 28.25 0.60 12.86
N THR A 610 28.35 0.31 11.57
CA THR A 610 29.56 0.57 10.78
C THR A 610 29.41 1.89 10.03
N LEU A 611 30.33 2.83 10.23
CA LEU A 611 30.35 4.09 9.50
C LEU A 611 30.62 3.83 8.00
N ILE A 612 29.69 4.26 7.15
CA ILE A 612 29.84 4.25 5.69
C ILE A 612 30.61 5.49 5.23
N GLY A 613 30.23 6.65 5.76
CA GLY A 613 30.78 7.93 5.38
C GLY A 613 30.27 9.05 6.29
N GLU A 614 30.96 10.18 6.22
CA GLU A 614 30.70 11.37 7.03
C GLU A 614 30.84 12.61 6.16
N VAL A 615 29.99 13.60 6.37
CA VAL A 615 30.08 14.91 5.71
C VAL A 615 29.70 16.02 6.67
N SER A 616 30.49 17.09 6.66
CA SER A 616 30.20 18.34 7.37
C SER A 616 29.66 19.37 6.38
N LEU A 617 28.48 19.89 6.64
CA LEU A 617 27.82 20.90 5.81
C LEU A 617 27.71 22.20 6.56
N ASN A 618 28.27 23.27 6.00
CA ASN A 618 28.11 24.62 6.51
C ASN A 618 26.63 25.03 6.50
N ALA A 619 26.31 26.03 7.33
CA ALA A 619 24.99 26.65 7.33
C ALA A 619 24.62 27.16 5.93
N ASN A 620 23.42 26.84 5.45
CA ASN A 620 22.96 27.22 4.12
C ASN A 620 21.44 27.42 4.11
N THR A 621 21.00 28.55 3.55
CA THR A 621 19.60 28.91 3.38
C THR A 621 18.96 28.28 2.14
N ASN A 622 19.68 27.39 1.44
CA ASN A 622 19.16 26.54 0.39
C ASN A 622 19.32 25.07 0.76
N TRP A 623 18.47 24.22 0.19
CA TRP A 623 18.58 22.76 0.33
C TRP A 623 19.91 22.25 -0.25
N GLN A 624 20.58 21.41 0.51
CA GLN A 624 21.85 20.78 0.15
C GLN A 624 21.64 19.29 -0.08
N ASN A 625 22.46 18.70 -0.96
CA ASN A 625 22.35 17.29 -1.32
C ASN A 625 23.31 16.45 -0.46
N ILE A 626 22.82 15.32 0.03
CA ILE A 626 23.60 14.30 0.73
C ILE A 626 23.58 13.05 -0.14
N GLU A 627 24.75 12.55 -0.51
CA GLU A 627 24.90 11.29 -1.25
C GLU A 627 26.04 10.46 -0.65
N PHE A 628 25.75 9.23 -0.24
CA PHE A 628 26.75 8.27 0.22
C PHE A 628 26.65 6.98 -0.58
N ASP A 629 27.71 6.65 -1.30
CA ASP A 629 27.82 5.38 -2.01
C ASP A 629 28.30 4.28 -1.08
N PHE A 630 27.69 3.10 -1.19
CA PHE A 630 28.13 1.91 -0.49
C PHE A 630 27.73 0.65 -1.27
N TYR A 631 28.07 -0.51 -0.73
CA TYR A 631 27.66 -1.79 -1.31
C TYR A 631 26.81 -2.57 -0.32
N THR A 632 25.84 -3.33 -0.82
CA THR A 632 25.13 -4.28 0.05
C THR A 632 26.12 -5.25 0.71
N PRO A 633 25.85 -5.68 1.95
CA PRO A 633 26.78 -6.52 2.70
C PRO A 633 27.21 -7.78 1.95
N ARG A 634 28.45 -8.22 2.19
CA ARG A 634 28.99 -9.49 1.67
C ARG A 634 28.35 -10.70 2.36
N VAL A 635 28.68 -11.90 1.86
CA VAL A 635 28.22 -13.20 2.38
C VAL A 635 28.42 -13.29 3.90
N GLY A 636 27.39 -13.77 4.62
CA GLY A 636 27.39 -13.93 6.09
C GLY A 636 26.38 -13.06 6.83
N TYR A 637 25.84 -12.04 6.17
CA TYR A 637 24.77 -11.19 6.70
C TYR A 637 23.41 -11.53 6.08
N ARG A 638 22.38 -11.59 6.92
CA ARG A 638 21.00 -11.86 6.49
C ARG A 638 20.28 -10.59 6.07
N SER A 639 20.58 -9.48 6.74
CA SER A 639 19.86 -8.23 6.53
C SER A 639 20.63 -7.01 7.05
N TYR A 640 20.29 -5.82 6.57
CA TYR A 640 20.91 -4.55 6.94
C TYR A 640 19.88 -3.42 7.10
N ARG A 641 20.22 -2.38 7.85
CA ARG A 641 19.48 -1.12 7.88
C ARG A 641 20.44 0.06 7.80
N VAL A 642 19.97 1.15 7.20
CA VAL A 642 20.74 2.38 7.01
C VAL A 642 20.18 3.45 7.93
N LEU A 643 21.09 4.10 8.66
CA LEU A 643 20.78 5.14 9.65
C LEU A 643 21.64 6.37 9.36
N ALA A 644 21.01 7.54 9.23
CA ALA A 644 21.69 8.82 9.19
C ALA A 644 21.65 9.44 10.59
N GLU A 645 22.82 9.64 11.18
CA GLU A 645 23.00 10.36 12.43
C GLU A 645 23.44 11.79 12.11
N VAL A 646 22.69 12.77 12.61
CA VAL A 646 22.96 14.19 12.39
C VAL A 646 23.27 14.84 13.74
N THR A 647 24.36 15.61 13.79
CA THR A 647 24.75 16.39 14.97
C THR A 647 25.03 17.84 14.59
N ALA A 648 24.67 18.76 15.48
CA ALA A 648 25.13 20.14 15.37
C ALA A 648 26.62 20.24 15.72
N SER A 649 27.37 21.07 15.01
CA SER A 649 28.79 21.29 15.27
C SER A 649 29.07 22.80 15.34
N GLY A 650 29.45 23.30 16.52
CA GLY A 650 29.81 24.72 16.69
C GLY A 650 29.95 25.18 18.16
N ASN A 651 30.96 26.01 18.44
CA ASN A 651 31.26 26.54 19.78
C ASN A 651 30.42 27.76 20.19
N ASP A 652 29.66 28.37 19.28
CA ASP A 652 28.89 29.58 19.58
C ASP A 652 27.71 29.25 20.50
N LYS A 653 27.74 29.74 21.75
CA LYS A 653 26.72 29.50 22.77
C LYS A 653 25.45 30.34 22.55
N SER A 654 25.45 31.26 21.58
CA SER A 654 24.33 32.16 21.30
C SER A 654 23.31 31.61 20.28
N LYS A 655 23.67 30.57 19.51
CA LYS A 655 22.84 30.00 18.42
C LYS A 655 22.32 28.58 18.70
N ASN A 656 21.96 28.30 19.95
CA ASN A 656 21.67 26.95 20.46
C ASN A 656 20.38 26.27 19.91
N LYS A 657 19.72 26.76 18.84
CA LYS A 657 18.43 26.21 18.35
C LYS A 657 18.23 26.37 16.84
N GLY A 658 19.21 25.99 16.03
CA GLY A 658 19.02 25.99 14.57
C GLY A 658 18.16 24.80 14.14
N GLN A 659 16.97 25.05 13.62
CA GLN A 659 16.10 23.98 13.12
C GLN A 659 16.68 23.39 11.82
N VAL A 660 16.79 22.06 11.76
CA VAL A 660 17.34 21.32 10.61
C VAL A 660 16.27 20.38 10.06
N TYR A 661 16.20 20.26 8.74
CA TYR A 661 15.20 19.42 8.08
C TYR A 661 15.83 18.48 7.07
N LEU A 662 15.27 17.27 6.97
CA LEU A 662 15.62 16.25 5.99
C LEU A 662 14.42 15.91 5.11
N ASP A 663 14.64 15.80 3.82
CA ASP A 663 13.59 15.50 2.84
C ASP A 663 14.13 14.66 1.66
N ASP A 664 13.23 14.09 0.85
CA ASP A 664 13.52 13.30 -0.35
C ASP A 664 14.57 12.18 -0.12
N LEU A 665 14.36 11.40 0.95
CA LEU A 665 15.25 10.30 1.31
C LEU A 665 15.09 9.12 0.34
N ALA A 666 16.20 8.61 -0.17
CA ALA A 666 16.20 7.43 -1.03
C ALA A 666 17.33 6.47 -0.67
N LEU A 667 17.03 5.17 -0.75
CA LEU A 667 18.03 4.12 -0.76
C LEU A 667 18.02 3.49 -2.15
N ILE A 668 18.94 3.92 -3.00
CA ILE A 668 18.92 3.58 -4.40
C ILE A 668 19.82 2.37 -4.62
N GLN A 669 19.24 1.29 -5.15
CA GLN A 669 20.02 0.17 -5.68
C GLN A 669 20.25 0.38 -7.17
N TRP A 670 21.51 0.32 -7.57
CA TRP A 670 21.91 0.57 -8.95
C TRP A 670 22.15 -0.71 -9.74
N GLN A 671 22.06 -0.56 -11.06
CA GLN A 671 22.79 -1.44 -11.98
C GLN A 671 24.29 -1.45 -11.65
N ALA A 672 24.93 -2.58 -11.96
CA ALA A 672 26.36 -2.76 -11.71
C ALA A 672 27.25 -1.81 -12.54
N HIS A 673 26.83 -1.45 -13.76
CA HIS A 673 27.64 -0.69 -14.71
C HIS A 673 26.99 0.63 -15.11
N PHE A 674 27.82 1.62 -15.43
CA PHE A 674 27.40 2.82 -16.12
C PHE A 674 27.35 2.59 -17.64
N ASN A 675 26.37 3.19 -18.29
CA ASN A 675 26.08 3.15 -19.71
C ASN A 675 26.47 4.48 -20.35
N ALA A 676 27.01 4.44 -21.56
CA ALA A 676 27.27 5.64 -22.35
C ALA A 676 25.96 6.30 -22.81
N SER A 677 26.03 7.56 -23.23
CA SER A 677 24.89 8.24 -23.83
C SER A 677 24.29 7.43 -24.99
N ASN A 678 22.97 7.44 -25.13
CA ASN A 678 22.19 6.72 -26.13
C ASN A 678 22.36 5.18 -26.12
N THR A 679 22.99 4.62 -25.09
CA THR A 679 23.11 3.16 -24.91
C THR A 679 22.20 2.73 -23.77
N LEU A 680 21.28 1.80 -24.03
CA LEU A 680 20.41 1.25 -22.99
C LEU A 680 21.11 0.15 -22.18
N PRO A 681 20.77 0.00 -20.88
CA PRO A 681 21.14 -1.16 -20.09
C PRO A 681 20.70 -2.48 -20.73
N LYS A 682 21.51 -3.53 -20.53
CA LYS A 682 21.20 -4.89 -21.01
C LYS A 682 20.09 -5.59 -20.23
N GLU A 683 19.94 -5.26 -18.95
CA GLU A 683 18.90 -5.81 -18.09
C GLU A 683 17.55 -5.18 -18.47
N PRO A 684 16.55 -5.93 -18.96
CA PRO A 684 15.30 -5.31 -19.43
C PRO A 684 14.39 -4.82 -18.30
N SER A 685 14.37 -5.52 -17.15
CA SER A 685 13.47 -5.24 -16.02
C SER A 685 13.63 -3.83 -15.45
N ILE A 686 14.88 -3.38 -15.32
CA ILE A 686 15.20 -2.03 -14.85
C ILE A 686 14.70 -0.92 -15.78
N LEU A 687 14.51 -1.19 -17.07
CA LEU A 687 13.97 -0.19 -18.02
C LEU A 687 12.49 0.11 -17.74
N ASP A 688 11.79 -0.85 -17.13
CA ASP A 688 10.39 -0.70 -16.71
C ASP A 688 10.29 -0.21 -15.25
N MET A 689 11.28 -0.55 -14.40
CA MET A 689 11.21 -0.35 -12.94
C MET A 689 12.05 0.81 -12.40
N ALA A 690 12.88 1.47 -13.23
CA ALA A 690 13.76 2.52 -12.75
C ALA A 690 12.98 3.67 -12.09
N THR A 691 13.48 4.07 -10.92
CA THR A 691 12.99 5.23 -10.18
C THR A 691 14.03 6.32 -10.01
N HIS A 692 15.29 6.02 -10.30
CA HIS A 692 16.39 6.98 -10.30
C HIS A 692 17.30 6.83 -11.52
N ILE A 693 17.91 7.96 -11.89
CA ILE A 693 19.07 8.02 -12.78
C ILE A 693 20.27 8.58 -12.01
N GLY A 694 21.44 8.00 -12.23
CA GLY A 694 22.70 8.39 -11.60
C GLY A 694 23.80 8.67 -12.63
N LEU A 695 24.68 9.63 -12.38
CA LEU A 695 25.83 9.97 -13.22
C LEU A 695 27.15 9.49 -12.62
N GLU A 696 28.13 9.12 -13.47
CA GLU A 696 29.43 8.56 -13.03
C GLU A 696 30.26 9.56 -12.23
N GLN A 697 30.19 10.85 -12.57
CA GLN A 697 31.04 11.89 -11.97
C GLN A 697 30.21 13.10 -11.55
N PHE A 698 30.53 13.65 -10.37
CA PHE A 698 30.12 15.00 -10.00
C PHE A 698 30.66 16.01 -11.03
N SER A 699 29.95 17.11 -11.23
CA SER A 699 30.47 18.21 -12.02
C SER A 699 30.19 19.54 -11.36
N PRO A 700 31.12 20.51 -11.52
CA PRO A 700 30.90 21.86 -11.07
C PRO A 700 29.85 22.62 -11.91
N GLN A 701 29.35 22.03 -13.00
CA GLN A 701 28.34 22.62 -13.87
C GLN A 701 27.02 21.85 -13.77
N GLN A 702 25.90 22.54 -13.96
CA GLN A 702 24.61 21.89 -14.13
C GLN A 702 24.65 20.98 -15.35
N LYS A 703 24.19 19.74 -15.15
CA LYS A 703 24.13 18.73 -16.21
C LYS A 703 22.68 18.44 -16.56
N GLN A 704 22.47 17.98 -17.79
CA GLN A 704 21.17 17.54 -18.26
C GLN A 704 21.23 16.13 -18.84
N ALA A 705 20.19 15.36 -18.58
CA ALA A 705 19.84 14.13 -19.27
C ALA A 705 18.48 14.31 -19.93
N THR A 706 18.26 13.69 -21.08
CA THR A 706 16.98 13.62 -21.76
C THR A 706 16.59 12.15 -21.84
N ILE A 707 15.50 11.78 -21.17
CA ILE A 707 14.99 10.41 -21.09
C ILE A 707 13.77 10.31 -21.99
N SER A 708 13.76 9.34 -22.91
CA SER A 708 12.58 9.01 -23.72
C SER A 708 11.97 7.70 -23.24
N PHE A 709 10.65 7.69 -23.21
CA PHE A 709 9.79 6.61 -22.78
C PHE A 709 8.92 6.18 -23.97
N GLU A 710 8.67 4.87 -24.07
CA GLU A 710 7.69 4.25 -24.96
C GLU A 710 6.45 3.78 -24.21
#